data_AF-A0A8T4VXD4-F1
#
_entry.id   AF-A0A8T4VXD4-F1
#
_cell.length_a   1.000
_cell.length_b   1.000
_cell.length_c   1.000
_cell.angle_alpha   90.00
_cell.angle_beta   90.00
_cell.angle_gamma   90.00
#
_symmetry.space_group_name_H-M   'P 1'
#
loop_
_entity.id
_entity.type
_entity.pdbx_description
1 polymer ?
#
loop_
_entity_poly.entity_id
_entity_poly.type
_entity_poly.pdbx_seq_one_letter_code
_entity_poly.pdbx_strand_id
1 'polypeptide(L)'
;HSKNKDVSLAHTLKLNDPDDPTYTDFAEALEEARDLIDDEGRVPEHLRNAVEGHLSNFNISVGVTDGFMEALANDEEYTLTNPRTEEPHISTEETKEMYARYDLGEHVEVGEQLTLPASVLWDRIVEGAHENGEPGVIYLERANKEHSFDVEEHPDHRMLATNPCVTGDTLISTEDGLVPAEELYEQGVARDVVVDSRLSDDPMKEASSVFKTGVKDVYELETEEGYQLRLTADHRLMTDDGWVEAQNLEPGDAVHIQDRKGAFGNHGSAAEGRVLGWLVGDGHLKDGEERAVLNFYDEDAEISEQFATDVNDVVREPLGNGDYEIGVNGISRSDEYRGPQAVEQRIRSARLYEYAAEAGLAETKHQVPEAVMRGSEEMARGFLRAIFTADGSVQGNAEKGVSVRLTSTSTDLLREVQRLLTNFGVFSKLYEDRHEAGTQEMPDGTGGTATYERQADHDLVILKDALLTFQEEIGFLREDKTAALEDRLANYKRGPYSESFTATVEAVDYDGHEPVYDLTEPDTHSFVANGMVCHNCGEQPLEEYEACNLGHVNLSTIAATDSSDWRAWSTANADTYDTQEDAIEAFLDGAIDWEEFNRRIKLGTRFLEDVVTMSDFPVEKITETVREMRKIGLGIMGIAQLFVQLGMRYGSEPANEVARQLMTHINHESKRISHELATERGTFSEWDKSKYADPTRYADWFEHHTGEDPADWEDGYPIRNHNTTTIAPTGTTSMVGNTTGGCEPIFNVAYYKNVSDDVQGDEMLVEFDDYFLRTLEANDIDVETVKSEAIDQMATNEFDGLAGLSTVPNPIAELFVTSSDLSGKEHASIQTALQKGVDSSISKTVNFPREATVEEMDDVFRYIYDHGGKGVTVYRDGTRSKQVLTTRAQNAEYADMDEDEAAEMIVEQIETVFGGFEAFIDHEEVKTLLGVDLESLEQPDYAEKRSRPDALRGVSQRIDTGYGKLYVTINEDGEGRPFELFANIGHSGGFTNSFTEALAKVISTALRSEVDPYEIVDELKGTRSPKVAWDKGEQINSIPDAVGTAMWRYLEDEVDKPYPQQETLDEIEGEAGSGAEETVPEQGPEPDGGAAAEVGSKADSTQSLIDAGESPECPECGSMDLYYSEGCKTCQACGWSECS
;
A
#
# COMPACT_ATOMS: atom_id res chain seq x y z
N HIS A 1 16.87 6.76 -11.07
CA HIS A 1 15.61 6.14 -10.60
C HIS A 1 14.63 5.88 -11.76
N SER A 2 15.03 6.03 -13.03
CA SER A 2 14.14 5.98 -14.20
C SER A 2 14.52 4.92 -15.23
N LYS A 3 14.73 3.66 -14.80
CA LYS A 3 15.05 2.60 -15.76
C LYS A 3 14.18 1.34 -15.81
N ASN A 4 13.25 1.10 -14.87
CA ASN A 4 12.42 -0.12 -14.93
C ASN A 4 10.91 0.10 -14.72
N LYS A 5 10.39 1.33 -14.88
CA LYS A 5 8.93 1.53 -15.02
C LYS A 5 8.56 1.46 -16.50
N ASP A 6 8.57 0.26 -17.06
CA ASP A 6 7.98 -0.06 -18.38
C ASP A 6 6.57 -0.69 -18.25
N VAL A 7 6.01 -0.73 -17.04
CA VAL A 7 4.62 -1.14 -16.79
C VAL A 7 3.63 -0.04 -17.19
N SER A 8 4.06 1.22 -17.20
CA SER A 8 3.19 2.34 -17.58
C SER A 8 2.82 2.30 -19.06
N LEU A 9 3.70 1.82 -19.94
CA LEU A 9 3.37 1.68 -21.36
C LEU A 9 2.35 0.54 -21.57
N ALA A 10 2.50 -0.58 -20.87
CA ALA A 10 1.57 -1.71 -20.98
C ALA A 10 0.15 -1.37 -20.50
N HIS A 11 0.02 -0.61 -19.41
CA HIS A 11 -1.29 -0.18 -18.90
C HIS A 11 -1.92 0.92 -19.78
N THR A 12 -1.13 1.89 -20.25
CA THR A 12 -1.60 2.92 -21.21
C THR A 12 -1.99 2.34 -22.57
N LEU A 13 -1.39 1.21 -22.98
CA LEU A 13 -1.74 0.47 -24.20
C LEU A 13 -2.78 -0.64 -23.97
N LYS A 14 -3.34 -0.75 -22.75
CA LYS A 14 -4.30 -1.80 -22.34
C LYS A 14 -3.86 -3.23 -22.67
N LEU A 15 -2.56 -3.51 -22.57
CA LEU A 15 -2.05 -4.88 -22.70
C LEU A 15 -2.50 -5.70 -21.48
N ASN A 16 -3.42 -6.62 -21.71
CA ASN A 16 -4.05 -7.50 -20.71
C ASN A 16 -5.06 -6.81 -19.77
N ASP A 17 -5.77 -5.78 -20.25
CA ASP A 17 -7.02 -5.38 -19.62
C ASP A 17 -8.06 -6.51 -19.77
N PRO A 18 -8.53 -7.13 -18.67
CA PRO A 18 -9.50 -8.23 -18.75
C PRO A 18 -10.86 -7.78 -19.32
N ASP A 19 -11.12 -6.47 -19.37
CA ASP A 19 -12.36 -5.86 -19.84
C ASP A 19 -12.23 -5.23 -21.26
N ASP A 20 -11.04 -5.23 -21.88
CA ASP A 20 -10.80 -4.75 -23.26
C ASP A 20 -9.76 -5.64 -24.00
N PRO A 21 -10.19 -6.61 -24.86
CA PRO A 21 -9.30 -7.61 -25.46
C PRO A 21 -8.62 -7.15 -26.76
N THR A 22 -8.49 -5.84 -26.99
CA THR A 22 -8.04 -5.30 -28.28
C THR A 22 -6.64 -5.77 -28.70
N TYR A 23 -5.72 -6.06 -27.76
CA TYR A 23 -4.35 -6.52 -28.05
C TYR A 23 -3.98 -7.77 -27.23
N THR A 24 -3.55 -8.84 -27.92
CA THR A 24 -3.25 -10.15 -27.31
C THR A 24 -1.77 -10.55 -27.39
N ASP A 25 -0.92 -9.71 -28.00
CA ASP A 25 0.53 -9.92 -28.07
C ASP A 25 1.27 -8.59 -27.81
N PHE A 26 2.33 -8.66 -26.99
CA PHE A 26 3.14 -7.51 -26.60
C PHE A 26 3.79 -6.81 -27.81
N ALA A 27 4.08 -7.52 -28.90
CA ALA A 27 4.70 -6.94 -30.09
C ALA A 27 3.74 -6.08 -30.92
N GLU A 28 2.43 -6.37 -30.92
CA GLU A 28 1.42 -5.55 -31.63
C GLU A 28 1.18 -4.22 -30.89
N ALA A 29 1.04 -4.27 -29.56
CA ALA A 29 0.93 -3.07 -28.75
C ALA A 29 2.23 -2.23 -28.77
N LEU A 30 3.41 -2.87 -28.86
CA LEU A 30 4.68 -2.15 -29.03
C LEU A 30 4.83 -1.52 -30.43
N GLU A 31 4.14 -2.04 -31.46
CA GLU A 31 4.10 -1.41 -32.79
C GLU A 31 3.20 -0.17 -32.80
N GLU A 32 2.06 -0.17 -32.09
CA GLU A 32 1.20 1.01 -31.96
C GLU A 32 1.79 2.06 -31.00
N ALA A 33 2.45 1.63 -29.92
CA ALA A 33 3.22 2.53 -29.05
C ALA A 33 4.39 3.20 -29.78
N ARG A 34 4.92 2.56 -30.83
CA ARG A 34 5.89 3.16 -31.73
C ARG A 34 5.30 4.19 -32.66
N ASP A 35 4.00 4.15 -32.92
CA ASP A 35 3.28 5.21 -33.64
C ASP A 35 2.94 6.40 -32.71
N LEU A 36 2.96 6.20 -31.39
CA LEU A 36 2.93 7.28 -30.37
C LEU A 36 4.29 7.94 -30.18
N ILE A 37 5.37 7.30 -30.62
CA ILE A 37 6.74 7.80 -30.56
C ILE A 37 6.98 8.68 -31.79
N ASP A 38 7.55 9.87 -31.61
CA ASP A 38 7.84 10.76 -32.73
C ASP A 38 8.85 10.16 -33.73
N ASP A 39 9.00 10.78 -34.90
CA ASP A 39 9.91 10.34 -35.97
C ASP A 39 11.40 10.21 -35.51
N GLU A 40 11.74 10.71 -34.32
CA GLU A 40 13.06 10.68 -33.71
C GLU A 40 13.20 9.63 -32.60
N GLY A 41 12.14 8.90 -32.25
CA GLY A 41 12.19 7.85 -31.23
C GLY A 41 11.82 8.31 -29.82
N ARG A 42 11.15 9.47 -29.64
CA ARG A 42 10.78 10.03 -28.32
C ARG A 42 9.29 9.92 -28.02
N VAL A 43 8.94 9.71 -26.74
CA VAL A 43 7.56 9.82 -26.23
C VAL A 43 7.16 11.32 -26.21
N PRO A 44 5.98 11.71 -26.74
CA PRO A 44 5.49 13.09 -26.76
C PRO A 44 5.41 13.69 -25.37
N GLU A 45 5.82 14.96 -25.25
CA GLU A 45 5.96 15.69 -23.98
C GLU A 45 4.67 15.68 -23.13
N HIS A 46 3.50 15.83 -23.77
CA HIS A 46 2.20 15.83 -23.10
C HIS A 46 1.77 14.47 -22.48
N LEU A 47 2.35 13.35 -22.93
CA LEU A 47 2.09 12.01 -22.38
C LEU A 47 3.03 11.65 -21.23
N ARG A 48 4.14 12.38 -21.05
CA ARG A 48 5.09 12.15 -19.95
C ARG A 48 4.48 12.54 -18.60
N ASN A 49 3.64 13.58 -18.59
CA ASN A 49 3.03 14.14 -17.38
C ASN A 49 1.77 13.36 -16.93
N ALA A 50 1.12 12.60 -17.83
CA ALA A 50 -0.07 11.80 -17.49
C ALA A 50 0.23 10.56 -16.61
N VAL A 51 1.50 10.14 -16.55
CA VAL A 51 1.96 8.93 -15.83
C VAL A 51 2.49 9.26 -14.42
N GLU A 52 2.67 10.54 -14.07
CA GLU A 52 3.23 10.97 -12.77
C GLU A 52 2.28 10.77 -11.57
N GLY A 53 1.02 10.39 -11.80
CA GLY A 53 -0.01 10.25 -10.76
C GLY A 53 0.19 9.11 -9.73
N HIS A 54 1.17 8.22 -9.92
CA HIS A 54 1.34 7.03 -9.07
C HIS A 54 2.14 7.25 -7.77
N LEU A 55 2.73 8.43 -7.54
CA LEU A 55 3.23 8.87 -6.21
C LEU A 55 2.28 9.90 -5.59
N SER A 56 0.98 9.79 -5.87
CA SER A 56 -0.04 10.55 -5.16
C SER A 56 -0.02 10.13 -3.68
N ASN A 57 0.22 11.09 -2.79
CA ASN A 57 0.26 11.00 -1.31
C ASN A 57 1.63 10.93 -0.61
N PHE A 58 2.77 10.94 -1.33
CA PHE A 58 4.08 11.11 -0.69
C PHE A 58 4.49 12.59 -0.64
N ASN A 59 5.17 13.00 0.42
CA ASN A 59 5.82 14.32 0.52
C ASN A 59 7.33 14.09 0.36
N ILE A 60 7.86 14.36 -0.84
CA ILE A 60 9.24 14.06 -1.22
C ILE A 60 10.03 15.35 -1.13
N SER A 61 11.19 15.33 -0.48
CA SER A 61 12.07 16.50 -0.44
C SER A 61 13.47 16.16 -0.95
N VAL A 62 14.07 17.09 -1.67
CA VAL A 62 15.47 17.00 -2.14
C VAL A 62 16.38 17.77 -1.19
N GLY A 63 17.45 17.12 -0.74
CA GLY A 63 18.54 17.76 0.01
C GLY A 63 19.39 18.62 -0.91
N VAL A 64 19.37 19.93 -0.70
CA VAL A 64 20.14 20.91 -1.47
C VAL A 64 21.30 21.42 -0.62
N THR A 65 22.51 21.32 -1.18
CA THR A 65 23.73 21.74 -0.51
C THR A 65 24.09 23.21 -0.81
N ASP A 66 24.82 23.87 0.10
CA ASP A 66 25.39 25.21 -0.20
C ASP A 66 26.32 25.15 -1.43
N GLY A 67 27.07 24.06 -1.61
CA GLY A 67 27.91 23.87 -2.80
C GLY A 67 27.11 23.80 -4.11
N PHE A 68 25.93 23.18 -4.09
CA PHE A 68 25.01 23.20 -5.23
C PHE A 68 24.49 24.62 -5.49
N MET A 69 24.09 25.35 -4.45
CA MET A 69 23.60 26.73 -4.59
C MET A 69 24.67 27.70 -5.10
N GLU A 70 25.93 27.51 -4.70
CA GLU A 70 27.07 28.26 -5.22
C GLU A 70 27.31 27.95 -6.71
N ALA A 71 27.25 26.68 -7.11
CA ALA A 71 27.36 26.29 -8.51
C ALA A 71 26.22 26.89 -9.35
N LEU A 72 24.99 26.87 -8.83
CA LEU A 72 23.82 27.50 -9.44
C LEU A 72 24.01 29.02 -9.62
N ALA A 73 24.49 29.71 -8.59
CA ALA A 73 24.72 31.16 -8.64
C ALA A 73 25.83 31.57 -9.62
N ASN A 74 26.83 30.70 -9.82
CA ASN A 74 27.96 30.94 -10.70
C ASN A 74 27.75 30.44 -12.13
N ASP A 75 26.59 29.82 -12.43
CA ASP A 75 26.31 29.13 -13.70
C ASP A 75 27.38 28.06 -14.02
N GLU A 76 27.75 27.31 -12.99
CA GLU A 76 28.73 26.23 -13.03
C GLU A 76 28.05 24.87 -13.16
N GLU A 77 28.83 23.88 -13.58
CA GLU A 77 28.38 22.50 -13.57
C GLU A 77 28.53 21.89 -12.18
N TYR A 78 27.57 21.04 -11.82
CA TYR A 78 27.55 20.31 -10.57
C TYR A 78 27.75 18.82 -10.84
N THR A 79 28.81 18.27 -10.24
CA THR A 79 29.10 16.84 -10.34
C THR A 79 28.25 16.08 -9.33
N LEU A 80 27.45 15.14 -9.82
CA LEU A 80 26.61 14.29 -8.98
C LEU A 80 27.50 13.22 -8.34
N THR A 81 27.61 13.29 -7.01
CA THR A 81 28.36 12.33 -6.20
C THR A 81 27.42 11.29 -5.62
N ASN A 82 27.87 10.03 -5.56
CA ASN A 82 27.15 9.02 -4.81
C ASN A 82 27.28 9.34 -3.31
N PRO A 83 26.17 9.57 -2.58
CA PRO A 83 26.23 9.96 -1.17
C PRO A 83 26.79 8.89 -0.24
N ARG A 84 26.97 7.64 -0.72
CA ARG A 84 27.54 6.53 0.06
C ARG A 84 29.03 6.37 -0.10
N THR A 85 29.53 6.58 -1.32
CA THR A 85 30.96 6.44 -1.62
C THR A 85 31.70 7.77 -1.55
N GLU A 86 30.95 8.88 -1.55
CA GLU A 86 31.46 10.26 -1.73
C GLU A 86 32.24 10.45 -3.06
N GLU A 87 32.18 9.48 -3.97
CA GLU A 87 32.85 9.53 -5.26
C GLU A 87 31.90 10.07 -6.35
N PRO A 88 32.43 10.82 -7.33
CA PRO A 88 31.67 11.21 -8.52
C PRO A 88 31.07 10.01 -9.25
N HIS A 89 29.78 10.05 -9.57
CA HIS A 89 29.14 9.01 -10.38
C HIS A 89 29.75 9.01 -11.78
N ILE A 90 30.16 7.85 -12.29
CA ILE A 90 30.68 7.72 -13.66
C ILE A 90 29.53 7.31 -14.58
N SER A 91 29.25 8.13 -15.58
CA SER A 91 28.14 7.94 -16.51
C SER A 91 28.31 6.66 -17.31
N THR A 92 27.31 5.78 -17.25
CA THR A 92 27.24 4.57 -18.09
C THR A 92 26.38 4.82 -19.34
N GLU A 93 26.36 3.89 -20.30
CA GLU A 93 25.43 3.93 -21.44
C GLU A 93 23.98 4.02 -20.94
N GLU A 94 23.68 3.31 -19.85
CA GLU A 94 22.38 3.36 -19.20
C GLU A 94 22.10 4.73 -18.57
N THR A 95 23.12 5.38 -18.00
CA THR A 95 22.98 6.74 -17.46
C THR A 95 22.63 7.71 -18.59
N LYS A 96 23.34 7.63 -19.72
CA LYS A 96 23.09 8.49 -20.88
C LYS A 96 21.70 8.27 -21.48
N GLU A 97 21.29 7.03 -21.63
CA GLU A 97 19.95 6.69 -22.13
C GLU A 97 18.85 7.19 -21.18
N MET A 98 19.03 7.01 -19.87
CA MET A 98 18.09 7.48 -18.85
C MET A 98 17.93 9.00 -18.92
N TYR A 99 19.03 9.75 -18.92
CA TYR A 99 19.00 11.21 -18.98
C TYR A 99 18.49 11.72 -20.34
N ALA A 100 18.72 11.00 -21.43
CA ALA A 100 18.18 11.33 -22.75
C ALA A 100 16.64 11.29 -22.80
N ARG A 101 15.99 10.41 -22.02
CA ARG A 101 14.51 10.36 -21.91
C ARG A 101 13.91 11.64 -21.33
N TYR A 102 14.71 12.41 -20.59
CA TYR A 102 14.34 13.71 -20.01
C TYR A 102 15.08 14.85 -20.72
N ASP A 103 15.50 14.66 -21.97
CA ASP A 103 16.19 15.68 -22.78
C ASP A 103 17.51 16.20 -22.16
N LEU A 104 18.11 15.47 -21.22
CA LEU A 104 19.40 15.77 -20.57
C LEU A 104 20.58 14.98 -21.14
N GLY A 105 20.34 14.12 -22.15
CA GLY A 105 21.34 13.19 -22.68
C GLY A 105 22.54 13.87 -23.36
N GLU A 106 22.42 15.14 -23.74
CA GLU A 106 23.53 15.94 -24.27
C GLU A 106 24.55 16.33 -23.19
N HIS A 107 24.14 16.39 -21.93
CA HIS A 107 25.00 16.66 -20.78
C HIS A 107 25.72 15.41 -20.26
N VAL A 108 25.41 14.23 -20.80
CA VAL A 108 25.94 12.96 -20.31
C VAL A 108 26.90 12.33 -21.32
N GLU A 109 28.18 12.25 -20.94
CA GLU A 109 29.22 11.54 -21.71
C GLU A 109 29.60 10.22 -21.00
N VAL A 110 29.47 9.11 -21.72
CA VAL A 110 29.74 7.77 -21.17
C VAL A 110 31.23 7.62 -20.84
N GLY A 111 31.51 7.18 -19.61
CA GLY A 111 32.86 7.03 -19.08
C GLY A 111 33.42 8.30 -18.41
N GLU A 112 32.66 9.41 -18.39
CA GLU A 112 33.01 10.63 -17.67
C GLU A 112 32.17 10.80 -16.39
N GLN A 113 32.61 11.70 -15.50
CA GLN A 113 31.86 12.03 -14.30
C GLN A 113 30.53 12.70 -14.67
N LEU A 114 29.43 12.19 -14.14
CA LEU A 114 28.10 12.74 -14.36
C LEU A 114 28.02 14.15 -13.77
N THR A 115 28.03 15.11 -14.67
CA THR A 115 28.16 16.52 -14.36
C THR A 115 27.15 17.26 -15.24
N LEU A 116 26.27 18.05 -14.62
CA LEU A 116 25.25 18.81 -15.33
C LEU A 116 25.31 20.28 -14.91
N PRO A 117 24.93 21.23 -15.76
CA PRO A 117 24.73 22.61 -15.32
C PRO A 117 23.78 22.64 -14.12
N ALA A 118 24.18 23.33 -13.03
CA ALA A 118 23.37 23.40 -11.83
C ALA A 118 22.00 24.07 -12.11
N SER A 119 21.95 25.00 -13.06
CA SER A 119 20.73 25.63 -13.57
C SER A 119 19.73 24.61 -14.12
N VAL A 120 20.19 23.68 -14.95
CA VAL A 120 19.32 22.64 -15.53
C VAL A 120 18.75 21.70 -14.47
N LEU A 121 19.55 21.33 -13.47
CA LEU A 121 19.07 20.51 -12.35
C LEU A 121 18.06 21.27 -11.47
N TRP A 122 18.31 22.56 -11.26
CA TRP A 122 17.42 23.41 -10.48
C TRP A 122 16.08 23.64 -11.18
N ASP A 123 16.09 23.93 -12.48
CA ASP A 123 14.88 24.11 -13.29
C ASP A 123 14.00 22.86 -13.20
N ARG A 124 14.59 21.65 -13.26
CA ARG A 124 13.86 20.38 -13.07
C ARG A 124 13.24 20.22 -11.68
N ILE A 125 13.91 20.69 -10.63
CA ILE A 125 13.36 20.66 -9.26
C ILE A 125 12.15 21.59 -9.16
N VAL A 126 12.25 22.80 -9.72
CA VAL A 126 11.16 23.79 -9.69
C VAL A 126 9.99 23.35 -10.57
N GLU A 127 10.25 22.85 -11.78
CA GLU A 127 9.24 22.35 -12.71
C GLU A 127 8.44 21.19 -12.09
N GLY A 128 9.11 20.19 -11.53
CA GLY A 128 8.42 19.07 -10.86
C GLY A 128 7.52 19.56 -9.73
N ALA A 129 8.06 20.42 -8.85
CA ALA A 129 7.32 20.97 -7.72
C ALA A 129 6.09 21.78 -8.18
N HIS A 130 6.20 22.44 -9.34
CA HIS A 130 5.11 23.20 -9.93
C HIS A 130 4.05 22.29 -10.54
N GLU A 131 4.47 21.27 -11.30
CA GLU A 131 3.59 20.38 -12.03
C GLU A 131 2.75 19.51 -11.10
N ASN A 132 3.35 18.88 -10.09
CA ASN A 132 2.71 17.85 -9.26
C ASN A 132 2.78 18.11 -7.73
N GLY A 133 3.37 19.23 -7.32
CA GLY A 133 3.52 19.60 -5.90
C GLY A 133 4.77 19.02 -5.22
N GLU A 134 5.61 18.27 -5.94
CA GLU A 134 6.81 17.62 -5.42
C GLU A 134 8.02 17.79 -6.37
N PRO A 135 9.26 17.90 -5.88
CA PRO A 135 9.65 17.76 -4.49
C PRO A 135 9.67 19.09 -3.72
N GLY A 136 9.51 19.01 -2.41
CA GLY A 136 10.04 20.03 -1.49
C GLY A 136 11.56 20.09 -1.48
N VAL A 137 12.11 21.06 -0.75
CA VAL A 137 13.58 21.25 -0.63
C VAL A 137 13.98 21.33 0.85
N ILE A 138 15.08 20.67 1.23
CA ILE A 138 15.74 20.84 2.53
C ILE A 138 17.18 21.32 2.34
N TYR A 139 17.56 22.40 3.02
CA TYR A 139 18.88 23.01 2.95
C TYR A 139 19.78 22.46 4.06
N LEU A 140 20.53 21.40 3.76
CA LEU A 140 21.22 20.57 4.76
C LEU A 140 22.28 21.35 5.55
N GLU A 141 23.08 22.21 4.92
CA GLU A 141 24.09 23.01 5.61
C GLU A 141 23.45 24.10 6.46
N ARG A 142 22.27 24.61 6.11
CA ARG A 142 21.55 25.59 6.94
C ARG A 142 21.04 24.92 8.21
N ALA A 143 20.48 23.71 8.10
CA ALA A 143 20.08 22.93 9.26
C ALA A 143 21.30 22.63 10.16
N ASN A 144 22.41 22.19 9.58
CA ASN A 144 23.63 21.83 10.31
C ASN A 144 24.39 23.04 10.90
N LYS A 145 24.38 24.23 10.27
CA LYS A 145 25.00 25.46 10.80
C LYS A 145 24.31 25.95 12.07
N GLU A 146 22.98 25.88 12.09
CA GLU A 146 22.16 26.29 13.24
C GLU A 146 22.10 25.22 14.35
N HIS A 147 22.74 24.06 14.15
CA HIS A 147 22.77 22.98 15.13
C HIS A 147 23.48 23.38 16.43
N SER A 148 23.09 22.79 17.56
CA SER A 148 23.69 23.07 18.87
C SER A 148 25.11 22.53 19.03
N PHE A 149 25.55 21.69 18.10
CA PHE A 149 26.92 21.20 17.97
C PHE A 149 27.61 21.82 16.75
N ASP A 150 28.93 21.98 16.83
CA ASP A 150 29.75 22.21 15.64
C ASP A 150 29.95 20.87 14.92
N VAL A 151 29.14 20.63 13.88
CA VAL A 151 29.15 19.35 13.15
C VAL A 151 30.43 19.12 12.35
N GLU A 152 31.29 20.14 12.18
CA GLU A 152 32.63 19.94 11.59
C GLU A 152 33.60 19.35 12.63
N GLU A 153 33.45 19.72 13.91
CA GLU A 153 34.23 19.14 15.01
C GLU A 153 33.64 17.82 15.52
N HIS A 154 32.32 17.67 15.37
CA HIS A 154 31.55 16.52 15.82
C HIS A 154 30.65 15.98 14.68
N PRO A 155 31.24 15.31 13.68
CA PRO A 155 30.52 14.83 12.50
C PRO A 155 29.43 13.80 12.81
N ASP A 156 29.51 13.13 13.97
CA ASP A 156 28.50 12.17 14.44
C ASP A 156 27.14 12.84 14.74
N HIS A 157 27.13 14.17 14.97
CA HIS A 157 25.90 14.96 15.15
C HIS A 157 25.39 15.59 13.85
N ARG A 158 25.97 15.24 12.70
CA ARG A 158 25.55 15.79 11.41
C ARG A 158 24.18 15.22 11.05
N MET A 159 23.21 16.10 10.82
CA MET A 159 21.92 15.69 10.28
C MET A 159 22.11 15.20 8.84
N LEU A 160 21.99 13.88 8.66
CA LEU A 160 22.03 13.16 7.39
C LEU A 160 20.66 12.52 7.21
N ALA A 161 19.93 12.89 6.16
CA ALA A 161 18.66 12.24 5.86
C ALA A 161 18.93 10.86 5.23
N THR A 162 19.05 9.81 6.05
CA THR A 162 19.18 8.43 5.56
C THR A 162 18.28 7.47 6.34
N ASN A 163 17.63 6.57 5.59
CA ASN A 163 16.58 5.66 6.06
C ASN A 163 17.01 4.18 5.89
N PRO A 164 17.44 3.41 6.91
CA PRO A 164 17.90 2.02 6.75
C PRO A 164 16.85 1.07 6.11
N CYS A 165 17.27 -0.03 5.45
CA CYS A 165 16.36 -0.91 4.67
C CYS A 165 16.94 -2.31 4.32
N VAL A 166 16.08 -3.22 3.84
CA VAL A 166 16.36 -4.63 3.41
C VAL A 166 16.20 -4.83 1.89
N THR A 167 16.75 -5.88 1.28
CA THR A 167 16.60 -6.12 -0.17
C THR A 167 15.21 -6.60 -0.60
N GLY A 168 14.90 -6.50 -1.89
CA GLY A 168 13.58 -6.87 -2.45
C GLY A 168 13.20 -8.34 -2.29
N ASP A 169 14.19 -9.24 -2.34
CA ASP A 169 14.02 -10.68 -2.16
C ASP A 169 13.77 -11.09 -0.70
N THR A 170 13.88 -10.14 0.25
CA THR A 170 13.63 -10.39 1.66
C THR A 170 12.17 -10.74 1.89
N LEU A 171 11.92 -11.93 2.45
CA LEU A 171 10.57 -12.38 2.80
C LEU A 171 10.14 -11.74 4.13
N ILE A 172 9.13 -10.89 4.08
CA ILE A 172 8.47 -10.34 5.26
C ILE A 172 7.35 -11.29 5.68
N SER A 173 7.24 -11.56 6.97
CA SER A 173 6.15 -12.37 7.51
C SER A 173 4.90 -11.50 7.70
N THR A 174 3.87 -11.76 6.91
CA THR A 174 2.60 -11.01 6.88
C THR A 174 1.40 -11.92 7.18
N GLU A 175 0.22 -11.34 7.29
CA GLU A 175 -1.07 -12.05 7.37
C GLU A 175 -1.29 -13.08 6.24
N ASP A 176 -0.68 -12.86 5.07
CA ASP A 176 -0.79 -13.70 3.88
C ASP A 176 0.38 -14.69 3.72
N GLY A 177 1.20 -14.86 4.76
CA GLY A 177 2.37 -15.76 4.75
C GLY A 177 3.69 -15.02 4.54
N LEU A 178 4.64 -15.67 3.87
CA LEU A 178 5.96 -15.10 3.60
C LEU A 178 5.97 -14.44 2.22
N VAL A 179 6.02 -13.10 2.18
CA VAL A 179 5.92 -12.33 0.94
C VAL A 179 7.20 -11.48 0.74
N PRO A 180 7.80 -11.47 -0.46
CA PRO A 180 8.95 -10.61 -0.77
C PRO A 180 8.62 -9.13 -0.56
N ALA A 181 9.59 -8.38 -0.03
CA ALA A 181 9.44 -6.95 0.21
C ALA A 181 9.18 -6.15 -1.09
N GLU A 182 9.80 -6.56 -2.19
CA GLU A 182 9.55 -5.93 -3.49
C GLU A 182 8.10 -6.11 -3.95
N GLU A 183 7.52 -7.28 -3.74
CA GLU A 183 6.12 -7.51 -4.10
C GLU A 183 5.16 -6.74 -3.19
N LEU A 184 5.42 -6.71 -1.88
CA LEU A 184 4.59 -5.93 -0.96
C LEU A 184 4.61 -4.43 -1.33
N TYR A 185 5.75 -3.95 -1.83
CA TYR A 185 5.85 -2.60 -2.40
C TYR A 185 5.04 -2.44 -3.69
N GLU A 186 5.10 -3.41 -4.61
CA GLU A 186 4.32 -3.40 -5.85
C GLU A 186 2.81 -3.44 -5.60
N GLN A 187 2.36 -4.13 -4.55
CA GLN A 187 0.96 -4.16 -4.12
C GLN A 187 0.51 -2.82 -3.53
N GLY A 188 1.38 -2.11 -2.79
CA GLY A 188 1.12 -0.76 -2.29
C GLY A 188 0.09 -0.63 -1.16
N VAL A 189 -0.32 -1.75 -0.54
CA VAL A 189 -1.34 -1.79 0.54
C VAL A 189 -0.69 -1.98 1.90
N ALA A 190 -1.24 -1.35 2.95
CA ALA A 190 -0.89 -1.62 4.34
C ALA A 190 -1.26 -3.07 4.73
N ARG A 191 -0.45 -3.72 5.57
CA ARG A 191 -0.58 -5.14 5.91
C ARG A 191 -0.33 -5.37 7.39
N ASP A 192 -0.97 -6.36 7.98
CA ASP A 192 -0.53 -6.87 9.27
C ASP A 192 0.76 -7.69 9.09
N VAL A 193 1.77 -7.40 9.90
CA VAL A 193 3.05 -8.11 9.97
C VAL A 193 3.20 -8.88 11.27
N VAL A 194 3.95 -9.98 11.21
CA VAL A 194 4.25 -10.79 12.39
C VAL A 194 5.28 -10.09 13.27
N VAL A 195 5.02 -10.09 14.58
CA VAL A 195 5.91 -9.55 15.61
C VAL A 195 6.32 -10.64 16.60
N ASP A 196 7.59 -10.62 17.00
CA ASP A 196 8.20 -11.59 17.93
C ASP A 196 7.56 -11.59 19.32
N SER A 197 7.51 -12.76 19.99
CA SER A 197 6.86 -12.89 21.30
C SER A 197 7.55 -12.16 22.43
N ARG A 198 8.85 -11.90 22.27
CA ARG A 198 9.64 -11.13 23.25
C ARG A 198 9.31 -9.64 23.18
N LEU A 199 8.67 -9.16 22.12
CA LEU A 199 8.31 -7.76 21.89
C LEU A 199 6.82 -7.47 22.15
N SER A 200 5.93 -8.38 21.75
CA SER A 200 4.48 -8.22 21.93
C SER A 200 3.76 -9.54 22.21
N ASP A 201 2.77 -9.49 23.09
CA ASP A 201 1.83 -10.61 23.31
C ASP A 201 0.91 -10.82 22.09
N ASP A 202 0.64 -9.77 21.33
CA ASP A 202 -0.12 -9.80 20.07
C ASP A 202 0.79 -10.23 18.92
N PRO A 203 0.49 -11.32 18.18
CA PRO A 203 1.36 -11.85 17.14
C PRO A 203 1.36 -11.06 15.84
N MET A 204 0.33 -10.24 15.60
CA MET A 204 0.17 -9.47 14.37
C MET A 204 0.02 -7.99 14.70
N LYS A 205 0.61 -7.12 13.89
CA LYS A 205 0.51 -5.67 14.03
C LYS A 205 0.34 -5.01 12.67
N GLU A 206 -0.56 -4.02 12.61
CA GLU A 206 -0.78 -3.23 11.39
C GLU A 206 0.48 -2.42 11.08
N ALA A 207 1.05 -2.62 9.89
CA ALA A 207 2.18 -1.86 9.39
C ALA A 207 1.78 -1.00 8.19
N SER A 208 2.58 0.04 7.93
CA SER A 208 2.51 0.79 6.68
C SER A 208 2.66 -0.13 5.47
N SER A 209 2.24 0.34 4.29
CA SER A 209 2.68 -0.28 3.05
C SER A 209 4.21 -0.33 2.99
N VAL A 210 4.75 -1.37 2.38
CA VAL A 210 6.20 -1.46 2.15
C VAL A 210 6.57 -0.40 1.12
N PHE A 211 7.61 0.38 1.40
CA PHE A 211 8.08 1.43 0.53
C PHE A 211 9.53 1.19 0.10
N LYS A 212 9.83 1.49 -1.16
CA LYS A 212 11.19 1.44 -1.70
C LYS A 212 11.98 2.66 -1.22
N THR A 213 13.04 2.41 -0.47
CA THR A 213 13.89 3.44 0.15
C THR A 213 15.08 3.84 -0.72
N GLY A 214 15.35 3.11 -1.80
CA GLY A 214 16.33 3.44 -2.81
C GLY A 214 17.05 2.22 -3.37
N VAL A 215 18.19 2.44 -4.03
CA VAL A 215 19.15 1.38 -4.40
C VAL A 215 20.35 1.59 -3.50
N LYS A 216 20.65 0.68 -2.56
CA LYS A 216 21.66 0.84 -1.49
C LYS A 216 22.78 -0.18 -1.56
N ASP A 217 23.90 0.14 -0.90
CA ASP A 217 24.93 -0.86 -0.59
C ASP A 217 24.31 -1.86 0.39
N VAL A 218 24.39 -3.13 0.05
CA VAL A 218 23.80 -4.23 0.80
C VAL A 218 24.91 -5.07 1.37
N TYR A 219 24.66 -5.58 2.56
CA TYR A 219 25.50 -6.50 3.28
C TYR A 219 24.70 -7.77 3.53
N GLU A 220 25.28 -8.91 3.21
CA GLU A 220 24.75 -10.22 3.55
C GLU A 220 25.20 -10.55 4.97
N LEU A 221 24.24 -10.58 5.90
CA LEU A 221 24.40 -11.13 7.23
C LEU A 221 24.20 -12.64 7.14
N GLU A 222 25.22 -13.41 7.49
CA GLU A 222 25.18 -14.87 7.62
C GLU A 222 25.32 -15.29 9.08
N THR A 223 24.62 -16.35 9.46
CA THR A 223 24.70 -16.93 10.81
C THR A 223 25.23 -18.36 10.77
N GLU A 224 25.91 -18.80 11.84
CA GLU A 224 26.41 -20.18 11.99
C GLU A 224 25.29 -21.23 11.95
N GLU A 225 24.03 -20.81 12.14
CA GLU A 225 22.84 -21.63 12.06
C GLU A 225 22.25 -21.75 10.65
N GLY A 226 22.70 -20.91 9.70
CA GLY A 226 22.27 -20.90 8.29
C GLY A 226 21.21 -19.86 7.93
N TYR A 227 20.76 -19.03 8.89
CA TYR A 227 19.90 -17.89 8.60
C TYR A 227 20.70 -16.80 7.89
N GLN A 228 20.07 -16.16 6.90
CA GLN A 228 20.65 -15.07 6.14
C GLN A 228 19.66 -13.93 5.93
N LEU A 229 20.18 -12.70 5.96
CA LEU A 229 19.43 -11.50 5.61
C LEU A 229 20.34 -10.56 4.84
N ARG A 230 19.82 -9.95 3.78
CA ARG A 230 20.52 -8.96 2.96
C ARG A 230 19.94 -7.60 3.30
N LEU A 231 20.78 -6.75 3.89
CA LEU A 231 20.35 -5.49 4.48
C LEU A 231 21.40 -4.41 4.36
N THR A 232 20.99 -3.16 4.53
CA THR A 232 21.92 -2.03 4.59
C THR A 232 22.74 -2.04 5.87
N ALA A 233 23.94 -1.45 5.83
CA ALA A 233 24.87 -1.40 6.98
C ALA A 233 24.24 -0.86 8.26
N ASP A 234 23.37 0.13 8.13
CA ASP A 234 22.65 0.85 9.18
C ASP A 234 21.34 0.17 9.62
N HIS A 235 20.91 -0.91 8.93
CA HIS A 235 19.68 -1.59 9.30
C HIS A 235 19.88 -2.49 10.52
N ARG A 236 18.90 -2.48 11.43
CA ARG A 236 19.06 -3.01 12.79
C ARG A 236 18.37 -4.34 13.00
N LEU A 237 19.08 -5.24 13.67
CA LEU A 237 18.55 -6.52 14.14
C LEU A 237 18.47 -6.55 15.65
N MET A 238 17.46 -7.24 16.17
CA MET A 238 17.32 -7.45 17.61
C MET A 238 18.34 -8.49 18.11
N THR A 239 19.00 -8.19 19.22
CA THR A 239 19.91 -9.09 19.94
C THR A 239 19.51 -9.18 21.42
N ASP A 240 20.17 -10.04 22.20
CA ASP A 240 19.97 -10.08 23.65
C ASP A 240 20.36 -8.77 24.37
N ASP A 241 21.19 -7.93 23.73
CA ASP A 241 21.63 -6.62 24.21
C ASP A 241 20.86 -5.45 23.52
N GLY A 242 19.77 -5.75 22.81
CA GLY A 242 18.92 -4.78 22.11
C GLY A 242 19.23 -4.65 20.62
N TRP A 243 18.83 -3.53 20.01
CA TRP A 243 18.94 -3.29 18.57
C TRP A 243 20.36 -2.93 18.13
N VAL A 244 20.97 -3.75 17.27
CA VAL A 244 22.33 -3.58 16.75
C VAL A 244 22.28 -3.42 15.22
N GLU A 245 23.00 -2.43 14.69
CA GLU A 245 23.15 -2.25 13.23
C GLU A 245 23.95 -3.39 12.62
N ALA A 246 23.61 -3.76 11.39
CA ALA A 246 24.27 -4.84 10.65
C ALA A 246 25.80 -4.70 10.67
N GLN A 247 26.32 -3.51 10.37
CA GLN A 247 27.75 -3.23 10.31
C GLN A 247 28.49 -3.39 11.64
N ASN A 248 27.76 -3.32 12.75
CA ASN A 248 28.31 -3.40 14.10
C ASN A 248 28.20 -4.81 14.70
N LEU A 249 27.59 -5.76 13.99
CA LEU A 249 27.56 -7.15 14.39
C LEU A 249 28.92 -7.80 14.13
N GLU A 250 29.52 -8.36 15.18
CA GLU A 250 30.76 -9.11 15.09
C GLU A 250 30.48 -10.63 15.06
N PRO A 251 31.36 -11.44 14.43
CA PRO A 251 31.26 -12.90 14.50
C PRO A 251 31.21 -13.39 15.95
N GLY A 252 30.14 -14.12 16.29
CA GLY A 252 29.84 -14.60 17.64
C GLY A 252 28.69 -13.87 18.36
N ASP A 253 28.21 -12.74 17.82
CA ASP A 253 27.03 -12.05 18.35
C ASP A 253 25.76 -12.87 18.12
N ALA A 254 24.73 -12.68 18.95
CA ALA A 254 23.49 -13.45 18.87
C ALA A 254 22.31 -12.57 18.43
N VAL A 255 21.78 -12.81 17.23
CA VAL A 255 20.58 -12.14 16.69
C VAL A 255 19.33 -12.97 16.97
N HIS A 256 18.20 -12.31 17.19
CA HIS A 256 16.91 -12.93 17.48
C HIS A 256 16.26 -13.49 16.22
N ILE A 257 15.81 -14.73 16.32
CA ILE A 257 14.99 -15.42 15.31
C ILE A 257 13.57 -15.52 15.84
N GLN A 258 12.56 -15.36 14.99
CA GLN A 258 11.14 -15.48 15.35
C GLN A 258 10.88 -16.70 16.24
N ASP A 259 10.31 -16.46 17.43
CA ASP A 259 10.14 -17.49 18.47
C ASP A 259 8.72 -18.08 18.58
N ARG A 260 7.85 -17.72 17.64
CA ARG A 260 6.45 -18.16 17.55
C ARG A 260 6.08 -18.58 16.14
N LYS A 261 4.91 -19.19 16.03
CA LYS A 261 4.27 -19.46 14.73
C LYS A 261 3.82 -18.13 14.11
N GLY A 262 4.15 -17.91 12.85
CA GLY A 262 3.70 -16.74 12.09
C GLY A 262 2.33 -16.99 11.44
N ALA A 263 2.00 -16.15 10.47
CA ALA A 263 0.77 -16.25 9.70
C ALA A 263 1.00 -16.93 8.32
N PHE A 264 -0.10 -17.30 7.68
CA PHE A 264 -0.14 -18.09 6.45
C PHE A 264 -1.30 -17.57 5.59
N GLY A 265 -1.14 -17.64 4.27
CA GLY A 265 -2.20 -17.26 3.34
C GLY A 265 -3.41 -18.21 3.40
N ASN A 266 -4.34 -18.01 2.47
CA ASN A 266 -5.61 -18.72 2.44
C ASN A 266 -5.78 -19.69 1.25
N HIS A 267 -4.77 -19.79 0.38
CA HIS A 267 -4.85 -20.57 -0.86
C HIS A 267 -4.05 -21.88 -0.79
N GLY A 268 -4.47 -22.87 -1.57
CA GLY A 268 -3.79 -24.15 -1.66
C GLY A 268 -4.11 -25.12 -0.50
N SER A 269 -3.91 -26.40 -0.77
CA SER A 269 -4.35 -27.52 0.07
C SER A 269 -3.19 -28.38 0.56
N ALA A 270 -3.44 -29.19 1.59
CA ALA A 270 -2.46 -30.16 2.05
C ALA A 270 -2.05 -31.18 0.98
N ALA A 271 -2.94 -31.50 0.02
CA ALA A 271 -2.63 -32.43 -1.08
C ALA A 271 -1.62 -31.81 -2.06
N GLU A 272 -1.84 -30.56 -2.46
CA GLU A 272 -0.92 -29.78 -3.30
C GLU A 272 0.47 -29.71 -2.67
N GLY A 273 0.52 -29.32 -1.38
CA GLY A 273 1.76 -29.30 -0.62
C GLY A 273 2.47 -30.65 -0.63
N ARG A 274 1.76 -31.75 -0.33
CA ARG A 274 2.36 -33.09 -0.30
C ARG A 274 2.93 -33.48 -1.66
N VAL A 275 2.18 -33.28 -2.74
CA VAL A 275 2.58 -33.62 -4.10
C VAL A 275 3.84 -32.86 -4.50
N LEU A 276 3.88 -31.54 -4.26
CA LEU A 276 5.05 -30.71 -4.55
C LEU A 276 6.25 -31.12 -3.69
N GLY A 277 6.07 -31.32 -2.39
CA GLY A 277 7.15 -31.71 -1.47
C GLY A 277 7.76 -33.08 -1.80
N TRP A 278 6.93 -34.05 -2.21
CA TRP A 278 7.42 -35.35 -2.68
C TRP A 278 8.09 -35.25 -4.05
N LEU A 279 7.60 -34.38 -4.92
CA LEU A 279 8.19 -34.15 -6.23
C LEU A 279 9.60 -33.54 -6.10
N VAL A 280 9.79 -32.59 -5.19
CA VAL A 280 11.10 -31.97 -4.87
C VAL A 280 12.07 -33.00 -4.29
N GLY A 281 11.60 -33.87 -3.39
CA GLY A 281 12.43 -34.94 -2.83
C GLY A 281 12.67 -36.10 -3.79
N ASP A 282 11.88 -37.18 -3.65
CA ASP A 282 12.03 -38.43 -4.40
C ASP A 282 11.46 -38.41 -5.84
N GLY A 283 10.87 -37.29 -6.26
CA GLY A 283 10.32 -37.10 -7.59
C GLY A 283 11.35 -36.72 -8.67
N HIS A 284 10.95 -36.84 -9.93
CA HIS A 284 11.76 -36.51 -11.10
C HIS A 284 10.90 -35.91 -12.21
N LEU A 285 11.41 -34.85 -12.85
CA LEU A 285 10.83 -34.25 -14.05
C LEU A 285 11.62 -34.68 -15.28
N LYS A 286 10.91 -34.93 -16.38
CA LYS A 286 11.50 -35.33 -17.66
C LYS A 286 11.07 -34.36 -18.75
N ASP A 287 11.81 -33.29 -18.93
CA ASP A 287 11.41 -32.18 -19.79
C ASP A 287 11.21 -32.61 -21.25
N GLY A 288 12.10 -33.47 -21.76
CA GLY A 288 11.97 -34.01 -23.12
C GLY A 288 10.78 -34.96 -23.35
N GLU A 289 10.11 -35.43 -22.28
CA GLU A 289 8.90 -36.25 -22.35
C GLU A 289 7.66 -35.54 -21.77
N GLU A 290 7.81 -34.30 -21.27
CA GLU A 290 6.80 -33.53 -20.50
C GLU A 290 6.09 -34.42 -19.47
N ARG A 291 6.89 -35.06 -18.60
CA ARG A 291 6.38 -36.10 -17.71
C ARG A 291 7.00 -36.03 -16.32
N ALA A 292 6.16 -35.87 -15.30
CA ALA A 292 6.53 -35.94 -13.90
C ALA A 292 6.42 -37.38 -13.39
N VAL A 293 7.35 -37.77 -12.53
CA VAL A 293 7.44 -39.11 -11.95
C VAL A 293 7.64 -39.01 -10.44
N LEU A 294 6.69 -39.50 -9.66
CA LEU A 294 6.87 -39.74 -8.22
C LEU A 294 7.31 -41.18 -8.02
N ASN A 295 8.44 -41.41 -7.37
CA ASN A 295 8.94 -42.75 -7.07
C ASN A 295 8.67 -43.11 -5.61
N PHE A 296 8.36 -44.39 -5.39
CA PHE A 296 8.15 -44.98 -4.07
C PHE A 296 8.93 -46.29 -4.02
N TYR A 297 9.90 -46.35 -3.11
CA TYR A 297 10.75 -47.52 -2.93
C TYR A 297 10.45 -48.20 -1.60
N ASP A 298 10.41 -49.53 -1.61
CA ASP A 298 10.34 -50.37 -0.41
C ASP A 298 9.19 -49.93 0.52
N GLU A 299 9.47 -49.38 1.70
CA GLU A 299 8.43 -48.93 2.64
C GLU A 299 7.64 -47.68 2.18
N ASP A 300 8.15 -46.86 1.26
CA ASP A 300 7.40 -45.72 0.71
C ASP A 300 6.19 -46.16 -0.12
N ALA A 301 6.16 -47.43 -0.56
CA ALA A 301 5.02 -48.03 -1.25
C ALA A 301 3.72 -47.97 -0.43
N GLU A 302 3.81 -47.84 0.91
CA GLU A 302 2.63 -47.76 1.80
C GLU A 302 1.79 -46.50 1.54
N ILE A 303 2.40 -45.43 1.05
CA ILE A 303 1.74 -44.13 0.82
C ILE A 303 1.48 -43.85 -0.67
N SER A 304 1.92 -44.72 -1.58
CA SER A 304 1.81 -44.46 -3.03
C SER A 304 0.37 -44.31 -3.52
N GLU A 305 -0.58 -45.07 -2.94
CA GLU A 305 -2.00 -44.98 -3.33
C GLU A 305 -2.61 -43.66 -2.88
N GLN A 306 -2.23 -43.17 -1.69
CA GLN A 306 -2.65 -41.84 -1.22
C GLN A 306 -2.11 -40.75 -2.15
N PHE A 307 -0.85 -40.84 -2.56
CA PHE A 307 -0.27 -39.91 -3.53
C PHE A 307 -0.93 -39.99 -4.91
N ALA A 308 -1.44 -41.16 -5.31
CA ALA A 308 -2.20 -41.25 -6.56
C ALA A 308 -3.52 -40.48 -6.44
N THR A 309 -4.22 -40.58 -5.31
CA THR A 309 -5.39 -39.74 -5.02
C THR A 309 -5.02 -38.26 -5.00
N ASP A 310 -4.01 -37.87 -4.22
CA ASP A 310 -3.56 -36.48 -4.13
C ASP A 310 -3.20 -35.92 -5.51
N VAL A 311 -2.49 -36.67 -6.35
CA VAL A 311 -2.17 -36.23 -7.71
C VAL A 311 -3.42 -36.03 -8.57
N ASN A 312 -4.44 -36.88 -8.45
CA ASN A 312 -5.68 -36.68 -9.20
C ASN A 312 -6.51 -35.50 -8.69
N ASP A 313 -6.43 -35.19 -7.39
CA ASP A 313 -7.11 -34.04 -6.79
C ASP A 313 -6.46 -32.70 -7.20
N VAL A 314 -5.14 -32.72 -7.41
CA VAL A 314 -4.34 -31.51 -7.69
C VAL A 314 -4.29 -31.17 -9.17
N VAL A 315 -4.16 -32.16 -10.04
CA VAL A 315 -4.01 -31.89 -11.47
C VAL A 315 -5.36 -31.72 -12.14
N ARG A 316 -5.42 -30.86 -13.17
CA ARG A 316 -6.64 -30.66 -13.99
C ARG A 316 -7.28 -31.96 -14.48
N GLU A 317 -8.57 -31.93 -14.76
CA GLU A 317 -9.28 -33.09 -15.34
C GLU A 317 -8.70 -33.51 -16.72
N PRO A 318 -8.83 -34.80 -17.10
CA PRO A 318 -8.37 -35.28 -18.40
C PRO A 318 -9.08 -34.56 -19.56
N LEU A 319 -8.33 -34.07 -20.55
CA LEU A 319 -8.91 -33.52 -21.78
C LEU A 319 -9.20 -34.66 -22.77
N GLY A 320 -10.48 -35.00 -22.96
CA GLY A 320 -10.96 -36.00 -23.93
C GLY A 320 -12.07 -36.92 -23.40
N ASN A 321 -12.57 -37.86 -24.22
CA ASN A 321 -13.68 -38.79 -23.88
C ASN A 321 -13.31 -39.90 -22.87
N GLY A 322 -12.23 -39.76 -22.11
CA GLY A 322 -11.75 -40.77 -21.18
C GLY A 322 -11.45 -40.17 -19.83
N ASP A 323 -12.29 -40.49 -18.85
CA ASP A 323 -12.02 -40.25 -17.45
C ASP A 323 -11.00 -41.29 -16.97
N TYR A 324 -9.71 -40.97 -17.10
CA TYR A 324 -8.62 -41.84 -16.66
C TYR A 324 -7.96 -41.26 -15.42
N GLU A 325 -8.00 -42.04 -14.35
CA GLU A 325 -7.30 -41.73 -13.10
C GLU A 325 -5.80 -42.06 -13.24
N ILE A 326 -4.97 -41.19 -12.68
CA ILE A 326 -3.54 -41.42 -12.54
C ILE A 326 -3.33 -42.44 -11.42
N GLY A 327 -2.98 -43.67 -11.79
CA GLY A 327 -2.76 -44.76 -10.84
C GLY A 327 -1.29 -45.08 -10.56
N VAL A 328 -1.07 -45.88 -9.51
CA VAL A 328 0.23 -46.42 -9.14
C VAL A 328 0.66 -47.52 -10.11
N ASN A 329 1.87 -47.42 -10.67
CA ASN A 329 2.46 -48.46 -11.52
C ASN A 329 3.57 -49.21 -10.77
N GLY A 330 3.38 -50.51 -10.55
CA GLY A 330 4.44 -51.39 -10.03
C GLY A 330 5.47 -51.77 -11.10
N ILE A 331 6.75 -51.81 -10.75
CA ILE A 331 7.83 -52.23 -11.66
C ILE A 331 8.47 -53.50 -11.16
N SER A 332 8.42 -54.52 -12.02
CA SER A 332 9.17 -55.75 -11.81
C SER A 332 10.53 -55.63 -12.52
N ARG A 333 11.61 -55.60 -11.75
CA ARG A 333 12.99 -55.77 -12.24
C ARG A 333 13.53 -57.14 -11.81
N SER A 334 14.63 -57.60 -12.41
CA SER A 334 15.24 -58.90 -12.09
C SER A 334 15.73 -58.97 -10.64
N ASP A 335 15.78 -60.18 -10.07
CA ASP A 335 16.21 -60.46 -8.68
C ASP A 335 17.61 -59.90 -8.33
N GLU A 336 18.43 -59.58 -9.34
CA GLU A 336 19.80 -59.05 -9.20
C GLU A 336 19.85 -57.52 -9.05
N TYR A 337 18.76 -56.78 -9.26
CA TYR A 337 18.75 -55.30 -9.25
C TYR A 337 18.74 -54.68 -7.84
N ARG A 338 17.85 -55.15 -6.94
CA ARG A 338 17.75 -54.72 -5.52
C ARG A 338 17.39 -55.86 -4.56
N GLY A 339 17.49 -57.11 -5.02
CA GLY A 339 17.12 -58.32 -4.27
C GLY A 339 15.65 -58.73 -4.47
N PRO A 340 15.29 -59.99 -4.12
CA PRO A 340 14.00 -60.59 -4.45
C PRO A 340 12.79 -60.03 -3.66
N GLN A 341 12.99 -59.06 -2.77
CA GLN A 341 11.94 -58.45 -1.95
C GLN A 341 11.77 -56.94 -2.17
N ALA A 342 12.56 -56.32 -3.05
CA ALA A 342 12.47 -54.88 -3.28
C ALA A 342 11.17 -54.50 -4.00
N VAL A 343 10.49 -53.48 -3.49
CA VAL A 343 9.27 -52.94 -4.10
C VAL A 343 9.61 -51.61 -4.78
N GLU A 344 9.16 -51.45 -6.03
CA GLU A 344 9.28 -50.19 -6.77
C GLU A 344 7.89 -49.87 -7.35
N GLN A 345 7.36 -48.71 -6.96
CA GLN A 345 6.12 -48.15 -7.48
C GLN A 345 6.37 -46.73 -7.98
N ARG A 346 5.67 -46.31 -9.03
CA ARG A 346 5.71 -44.91 -9.50
C ARG A 346 4.39 -44.43 -10.03
N ILE A 347 4.15 -43.15 -9.79
CA ILE A 347 3.10 -42.37 -10.42
C ILE A 347 3.74 -41.59 -11.56
N ARG A 348 3.11 -41.61 -12.74
CA ARG A 348 3.62 -40.89 -13.91
C ARG A 348 2.48 -40.13 -14.55
N SER A 349 2.65 -38.83 -14.74
CA SER A 349 1.62 -37.99 -15.32
C SER A 349 2.23 -36.81 -16.07
N ALA A 350 1.66 -36.53 -17.24
CA ALA A 350 1.93 -35.29 -17.98
C ALA A 350 1.18 -34.12 -17.33
N ARG A 351 -0.06 -34.34 -16.84
CA ARG A 351 -0.83 -33.32 -16.11
C ARG A 351 -0.11 -32.85 -14.83
N LEU A 352 0.62 -33.75 -14.18
CA LEU A 352 1.45 -33.40 -13.03
C LEU A 352 2.71 -32.63 -13.44
N TYR A 353 3.24 -32.88 -14.65
CA TYR A 353 4.35 -32.09 -15.18
C TYR A 353 3.92 -30.65 -15.45
N GLU A 354 2.72 -30.48 -16.04
CA GLU A 354 2.11 -29.15 -16.26
C GLU A 354 1.98 -28.39 -14.94
N TYR A 355 1.37 -29.00 -13.92
CA TYR A 355 1.26 -28.39 -12.59
C TYR A 355 2.62 -28.08 -11.94
N ALA A 356 3.59 -28.99 -12.07
CA ALA A 356 4.95 -28.76 -11.56
C ALA A 356 5.68 -27.62 -12.29
N ALA A 357 5.42 -27.45 -13.59
CA ALA A 357 5.96 -26.36 -14.37
C ALA A 357 5.35 -25.01 -13.96
N GLU A 358 4.03 -24.97 -13.73
CA GLU A 358 3.34 -23.80 -13.15
C GLU A 358 3.90 -23.42 -11.78
N ALA A 359 4.27 -24.41 -10.96
CA ALA A 359 4.93 -24.20 -9.67
C ALA A 359 6.45 -23.90 -9.77
N GLY A 360 6.99 -23.67 -10.97
CA GLY A 360 8.41 -23.34 -11.20
C GLY A 360 9.41 -24.50 -11.11
N LEU A 361 8.95 -25.71 -10.78
CA LEU A 361 9.83 -26.87 -10.54
C LEU A 361 10.48 -27.45 -11.81
N ALA A 362 9.95 -27.13 -13.00
CA ALA A 362 10.54 -27.52 -14.27
C ALA A 362 11.88 -26.82 -14.54
N GLU A 363 12.07 -25.60 -14.06
CA GLU A 363 13.32 -24.85 -14.20
C GLU A 363 14.32 -25.23 -13.12
N THR A 364 13.87 -25.16 -11.86
CA THR A 364 14.67 -25.51 -10.68
C THR A 364 13.88 -26.49 -9.82
N LYS A 365 14.25 -27.78 -9.87
CA LYS A 365 13.56 -28.82 -9.08
C LYS A 365 13.79 -28.65 -7.57
N HIS A 366 15.00 -28.27 -7.16
CA HIS A 366 15.38 -28.21 -5.75
C HIS A 366 15.14 -26.80 -5.20
N GLN A 367 13.87 -26.43 -5.07
CA GLN A 367 13.39 -25.20 -4.43
C GLN A 367 12.05 -25.47 -3.73
N VAL A 368 11.66 -24.58 -2.84
CA VAL A 368 10.31 -24.46 -2.31
C VAL A 368 9.50 -23.56 -3.26
N PRO A 369 8.43 -24.06 -3.90
CA PRO A 369 7.60 -23.22 -4.76
C PRO A 369 7.03 -22.02 -4.01
N GLU A 370 6.93 -20.88 -4.69
CA GLU A 370 6.36 -19.65 -4.15
C GLU A 370 4.91 -19.83 -3.63
N ALA A 371 4.10 -20.61 -4.35
CA ALA A 371 2.76 -21.00 -3.92
C ALA A 371 2.74 -21.73 -2.57
N VAL A 372 3.85 -22.38 -2.15
CA VAL A 372 3.98 -22.99 -0.83
C VAL A 372 4.40 -21.96 0.22
N MET A 373 5.25 -20.99 -0.13
CA MET A 373 5.70 -19.91 0.77
C MET A 373 4.54 -18.97 1.18
N ARG A 374 3.62 -18.70 0.24
CA ARG A 374 2.43 -17.86 0.45
C ARG A 374 1.15 -18.65 0.72
N GLY A 375 1.23 -19.96 0.53
CA GLY A 375 0.09 -20.85 0.64
C GLY A 375 -0.45 -20.93 2.06
N SER A 376 -1.57 -21.62 2.16
CA SER A 376 -2.20 -21.93 3.42
C SER A 376 -1.30 -22.73 4.33
N GLU A 377 -1.59 -22.64 5.61
CA GLU A 377 -0.90 -23.45 6.63
C GLU A 377 -0.94 -24.94 6.26
N GLU A 378 -2.04 -25.42 5.68
CA GLU A 378 -2.19 -26.81 5.24
C GLU A 378 -1.25 -27.16 4.08
N MET A 379 -1.09 -26.27 3.10
CA MET A 379 -0.19 -26.46 1.96
C MET A 379 1.27 -26.47 2.40
N ALA A 380 1.70 -25.47 3.17
CA ALA A 380 3.06 -25.38 3.71
C ALA A 380 3.40 -26.60 4.59
N ARG A 381 2.48 -27.00 5.47
CA ARG A 381 2.61 -28.21 6.31
C ARG A 381 2.69 -29.48 5.45
N GLY A 382 1.85 -29.59 4.41
CA GLY A 382 1.85 -30.71 3.47
C GLY A 382 3.18 -30.88 2.77
N PHE A 383 3.77 -29.77 2.30
CA PHE A 383 5.08 -29.73 1.65
C PHE A 383 6.19 -30.20 2.59
N LEU A 384 6.30 -29.58 3.77
CA LEU A 384 7.32 -29.95 4.77
C LEU A 384 7.17 -31.42 5.19
N ARG A 385 5.94 -31.88 5.45
CA ARG A 385 5.69 -33.28 5.84
C ARG A 385 6.12 -34.25 4.75
N ALA A 386 5.87 -33.94 3.48
CA ALA A 386 6.25 -34.81 2.36
C ALA A 386 7.75 -34.84 2.13
N ILE A 387 8.43 -33.68 2.08
CA ILE A 387 9.89 -33.64 1.83
C ILE A 387 10.69 -34.29 2.98
N PHE A 388 10.30 -34.08 4.23
CA PHE A 388 10.90 -34.79 5.37
C PHE A 388 10.54 -36.28 5.38
N THR A 389 9.43 -36.69 4.77
CA THR A 389 9.12 -38.12 4.63
C THR A 389 9.91 -38.77 3.49
N ALA A 390 10.19 -38.07 2.40
CA ALA A 390 11.06 -38.56 1.34
C ALA A 390 12.52 -38.61 1.82
N ASP A 391 13.12 -37.43 2.00
CA ASP A 391 14.57 -37.29 2.21
C ASP A 391 14.99 -37.13 3.68
N GLY A 392 14.01 -36.90 4.56
CA GLY A 392 14.28 -36.69 5.98
C GLY A 392 14.54 -37.98 6.75
N SER A 393 15.28 -37.89 7.85
CA SER A 393 15.60 -39.02 8.72
C SER A 393 15.60 -38.67 10.21
N VAL A 394 15.21 -39.65 11.05
CA VAL A 394 15.28 -39.54 12.51
C VAL A 394 16.56 -40.21 13.01
N GLN A 395 17.49 -39.41 13.51
CA GLN A 395 18.81 -39.87 13.93
C GLN A 395 19.05 -39.66 15.43
N GLY A 396 20.10 -40.31 15.94
CA GLY A 396 20.56 -40.13 17.32
C GLY A 396 19.77 -40.94 18.36
N ASN A 397 20.04 -40.66 19.62
CA ASN A 397 19.42 -41.28 20.79
C ASN A 397 19.50 -40.35 22.02
N ALA A 398 18.77 -40.67 23.09
CA ALA A 398 18.68 -39.81 24.28
C ALA A 398 20.04 -39.53 24.98
N GLU A 399 21.09 -40.32 24.75
CA GLU A 399 22.43 -40.05 25.29
C GLU A 399 23.27 -39.12 24.40
N LYS A 400 23.09 -39.21 23.07
CA LYS A 400 23.87 -38.46 22.06
C LYS A 400 23.13 -37.26 21.45
N GLY A 401 21.88 -37.04 21.85
CA GLY A 401 20.95 -36.12 21.20
C GLY A 401 20.13 -36.83 20.13
N VAL A 402 18.83 -36.54 20.09
CA VAL A 402 17.90 -36.93 19.01
C VAL A 402 17.84 -35.77 18.02
N SER A 403 17.76 -36.06 16.72
CA SER A 403 17.62 -35.04 15.68
C SER A 403 16.74 -35.54 14.54
N VAL A 404 15.93 -34.65 13.97
CA VAL A 404 15.34 -34.83 12.64
C VAL A 404 16.24 -34.10 11.64
N ARG A 405 16.59 -34.75 10.53
CA ARG A 405 17.51 -34.20 9.53
C ARG A 405 16.90 -34.27 8.16
N LEU A 406 17.05 -33.23 7.36
CA LEU A 406 16.82 -33.23 5.92
C LEU A 406 18.16 -33.06 5.23
N THR A 407 18.56 -34.02 4.41
CA THR A 407 19.83 -33.99 3.67
C THR A 407 19.56 -33.62 2.21
N SER A 408 20.29 -32.65 1.67
CA SER A 408 20.18 -32.22 0.27
C SER A 408 21.54 -31.82 -0.30
N THR A 409 21.69 -31.87 -1.61
CA THR A 409 22.86 -31.30 -2.32
C THR A 409 22.66 -29.82 -2.67
N SER A 410 21.46 -29.27 -2.44
CA SER A 410 21.13 -27.85 -2.63
C SER A 410 21.04 -27.17 -1.27
N THR A 411 21.94 -26.21 -1.01
CA THR A 411 21.88 -25.33 0.17
C THR A 411 20.68 -24.40 0.11
N ASP A 412 20.35 -23.89 -1.08
CA ASP A 412 19.24 -22.95 -1.30
C ASP A 412 17.91 -23.56 -0.88
N LEU A 413 17.64 -24.80 -1.30
CA LEU A 413 16.45 -25.55 -0.85
C LEU A 413 16.40 -25.69 0.66
N LEU A 414 17.54 -25.95 1.32
CA LEU A 414 17.56 -26.13 2.77
C LEU A 414 17.34 -24.79 3.51
N ARG A 415 17.82 -23.67 2.96
CA ARG A 415 17.56 -22.33 3.50
C ARG A 415 16.10 -21.93 3.34
N GLU A 416 15.48 -22.23 2.20
CA GLU A 416 14.05 -22.02 1.98
C GLU A 416 13.18 -22.90 2.92
N VAL A 417 13.56 -24.18 3.08
CA VAL A 417 12.90 -25.06 4.07
C VAL A 417 13.11 -24.54 5.49
N GLN A 418 14.28 -23.99 5.83
CA GLN A 418 14.54 -23.37 7.13
C GLN A 418 13.63 -22.17 7.39
N ARG A 419 13.37 -21.32 6.39
CA ARG A 419 12.43 -20.19 6.49
C ARG A 419 11.00 -20.67 6.75
N LEU A 420 10.54 -21.68 5.99
CA LEU A 420 9.22 -22.30 6.23
C LEU A 420 9.11 -22.93 7.63
N LEU A 421 10.14 -23.67 8.08
CA LEU A 421 10.18 -24.24 9.43
C LEU A 421 10.09 -23.15 10.49
N THR A 422 10.80 -22.03 10.29
CA THR A 422 10.78 -20.88 11.19
C THR A 422 9.40 -20.25 11.27
N ASN A 423 8.66 -20.18 10.15
CA ASN A 423 7.27 -19.71 10.16
C ASN A 423 6.32 -20.62 10.98
N PHE A 424 6.63 -21.92 11.10
CA PHE A 424 5.95 -22.85 12.03
C PHE A 424 6.47 -22.78 13.49
N GLY A 425 7.39 -21.88 13.80
CA GLY A 425 8.07 -21.83 15.10
C GLY A 425 9.05 -22.99 15.34
N VAL A 426 9.55 -23.61 14.26
CA VAL A 426 10.51 -24.72 14.31
C VAL A 426 11.91 -24.20 13.98
N PHE A 427 12.72 -23.98 15.01
CA PHE A 427 14.12 -23.63 14.84
C PHE A 427 14.92 -24.79 14.25
N SER A 428 15.86 -24.49 13.34
CA SER A 428 16.73 -25.50 12.73
C SER A 428 18.11 -24.94 12.39
N LYS A 429 19.09 -25.82 12.28
CA LYS A 429 20.49 -25.49 11.98
C LYS A 429 20.96 -26.18 10.70
N LEU A 430 21.46 -25.40 9.74
CA LEU A 430 22.09 -25.89 8.52
C LEU A 430 23.56 -26.28 8.79
N TYR A 431 23.97 -27.42 8.26
CA TYR A 431 25.35 -27.88 8.26
C TYR A 431 25.78 -28.13 6.83
N GLU A 432 26.72 -27.32 6.34
CA GLU A 432 27.25 -27.46 4.99
C GLU A 432 28.41 -28.47 4.90
N ASP A 433 28.62 -29.02 3.70
CA ASP A 433 29.71 -29.96 3.38
C ASP A 433 29.84 -31.14 4.35
N ARG A 434 28.70 -31.73 4.75
CA ARG A 434 28.69 -32.82 5.72
C ARG A 434 29.44 -34.04 5.21
N HIS A 435 29.31 -34.32 3.91
CA HIS A 435 30.21 -35.21 3.18
C HIS A 435 30.77 -34.48 1.95
N GLU A 436 32.08 -34.49 1.79
CA GLU A 436 32.77 -33.86 0.66
C GLU A 436 32.41 -34.52 -0.68
N ALA A 437 32.42 -33.70 -1.75
CA ALA A 437 32.30 -34.18 -3.11
C ALA A 437 33.41 -35.22 -3.42
N GLY A 438 33.05 -36.29 -4.12
CA GLY A 438 33.97 -37.39 -4.38
C GLY A 438 33.40 -38.47 -5.28
N THR A 439 34.13 -39.57 -5.45
CA THR A 439 33.66 -40.70 -6.25
C THR A 439 33.17 -41.82 -5.35
N GLN A 440 31.92 -42.26 -5.54
CA GLN A 440 31.34 -43.38 -4.82
C GLN A 440 30.95 -44.49 -5.79
N GLU A 441 31.24 -45.74 -5.43
CA GLU A 441 30.66 -46.87 -6.15
C GLU A 441 29.20 -47.04 -5.72
N MET A 442 28.29 -46.89 -6.68
CA MET A 442 26.86 -47.12 -6.50
C MET A 442 26.36 -48.15 -7.52
N PRO A 443 25.20 -48.78 -7.29
CA PRO A 443 24.62 -49.70 -8.26
C PRO A 443 24.39 -49.02 -9.61
N ASP A 444 24.79 -49.67 -10.71
CA ASP A 444 24.74 -49.12 -12.07
C ASP A 444 23.34 -49.17 -12.73
N GLY A 445 22.33 -49.59 -11.97
CA GLY A 445 20.97 -49.80 -12.46
C GLY A 445 20.79 -51.02 -13.38
N THR A 446 21.81 -51.85 -13.56
CA THR A 446 21.78 -53.10 -14.36
C THR A 446 22.26 -54.34 -13.61
N GLY A 447 22.46 -54.22 -12.29
CA GLY A 447 22.93 -55.30 -11.41
C GLY A 447 24.44 -55.32 -11.18
N GLY A 448 25.18 -54.32 -11.67
CA GLY A 448 26.60 -54.08 -11.39
C GLY A 448 26.82 -52.87 -10.47
N THR A 449 28.08 -52.49 -10.25
CA THR A 449 28.46 -51.21 -9.63
C THR A 449 29.15 -50.33 -10.68
N ALA A 450 28.82 -49.05 -10.65
CA ALA A 450 29.52 -48.01 -11.41
C ALA A 450 30.04 -46.95 -10.45
N THR A 451 31.13 -46.31 -10.83
CA THR A 451 31.66 -45.14 -10.11
C THR A 451 30.87 -43.91 -10.52
N TYR A 452 30.22 -43.28 -9.56
CA TYR A 452 29.49 -42.03 -9.74
C TYR A 452 30.26 -40.88 -9.07
N GLU A 453 30.29 -39.73 -9.73
CA GLU A 453 30.68 -38.48 -9.08
C GLU A 453 29.52 -38.03 -8.19
N ARG A 454 29.81 -37.88 -6.90
CA ARG A 454 28.88 -37.45 -5.86
C ARG A 454 29.22 -35.99 -5.53
N GLN A 455 28.19 -35.14 -5.55
CA GLN A 455 28.30 -33.76 -5.05
C GLN A 455 28.41 -33.76 -3.51
N ALA A 456 28.83 -32.65 -2.94
CA ALA A 456 28.75 -32.47 -1.49
C ALA A 456 27.27 -32.50 -1.05
N ASP A 457 26.99 -33.00 0.15
CA ASP A 457 25.66 -32.96 0.74
C ASP A 457 25.67 -32.18 2.07
N HIS A 458 24.53 -31.54 2.33
CA HIS A 458 24.30 -30.61 3.44
C HIS A 458 23.13 -31.13 4.28
N ASP A 459 23.14 -30.88 5.58
CA ASP A 459 22.12 -31.34 6.53
C ASP A 459 21.41 -30.13 7.15
N LEU A 460 20.09 -30.02 6.99
CA LEU A 460 19.25 -29.18 7.85
C LEU A 460 18.76 -29.99 9.04
N VAL A 461 19.08 -29.55 10.26
CA VAL A 461 18.94 -30.35 11.48
C VAL A 461 18.03 -29.64 12.48
N ILE A 462 16.97 -30.34 12.89
CA ILE A 462 16.07 -29.94 13.97
C ILE A 462 16.50 -30.65 15.26
N LEU A 463 16.63 -29.88 16.34
CA LEU A 463 17.16 -30.30 17.64
C LEU A 463 16.25 -29.81 18.77
N LYS A 464 16.61 -30.12 20.01
CA LYS A 464 15.99 -29.53 21.22
C LYS A 464 14.45 -29.71 21.23
N ASP A 465 13.71 -28.80 21.83
CA ASP A 465 12.25 -28.84 21.92
C ASP A 465 11.56 -28.45 20.60
N ALA A 466 12.28 -27.87 19.63
CA ALA A 466 11.80 -27.74 18.24
C ALA A 466 11.44 -29.11 17.62
N LEU A 467 11.97 -30.23 18.13
CA LEU A 467 11.52 -31.58 17.77
C LEU A 467 10.07 -31.87 18.18
N LEU A 468 9.61 -31.29 19.29
CA LEU A 468 8.22 -31.43 19.75
C LEU A 468 7.30 -30.61 18.85
N THR A 469 7.67 -29.36 18.56
CA THR A 469 6.95 -28.52 17.60
C THR A 469 6.90 -29.17 16.21
N PHE A 470 8.03 -29.72 15.73
CA PHE A 470 8.06 -30.47 14.47
C PHE A 470 7.12 -31.69 14.51
N GLN A 471 7.11 -32.45 15.62
CA GLN A 471 6.24 -33.61 15.75
C GLN A 471 4.75 -33.22 15.71
N GLU A 472 4.38 -32.12 16.37
CA GLU A 472 3.00 -31.66 16.51
C GLU A 472 2.50 -30.95 15.25
N GLU A 473 3.28 -30.02 14.70
CA GLU A 473 2.90 -29.22 13.54
C GLU A 473 3.14 -30.00 12.23
N ILE A 474 4.30 -30.61 12.05
CA ILE A 474 4.74 -31.14 10.75
C ILE A 474 4.65 -32.68 10.73
N GLY A 475 5.50 -33.41 11.43
CA GLY A 475 5.50 -34.88 11.46
C GLY A 475 5.91 -35.54 10.15
N PHE A 476 5.59 -36.84 9.99
CA PHE A 476 5.87 -37.63 8.79
C PHE A 476 4.59 -38.29 8.26
N LEU A 477 4.52 -38.57 6.95
CA LEU A 477 3.43 -39.37 6.36
C LEU A 477 3.58 -40.86 6.69
N ARG A 478 4.81 -41.31 6.96
CA ARG A 478 5.14 -42.70 7.25
C ARG A 478 5.06 -43.01 8.74
N GLU A 479 4.27 -44.01 9.12
CA GLU A 479 4.09 -44.44 10.51
C GLU A 479 5.40 -44.89 11.17
N ASP A 480 6.30 -45.54 10.43
CA ASP A 480 7.56 -46.02 10.98
C ASP A 480 8.52 -44.87 11.33
N LYS A 481 8.56 -43.78 10.54
CA LYS A 481 9.32 -42.56 10.86
C LYS A 481 8.71 -41.81 12.05
N THR A 482 7.37 -41.73 12.10
CA THR A 482 6.65 -41.15 13.25
C THR A 482 6.92 -41.91 14.54
N ALA A 483 6.76 -43.24 14.53
CA ALA A 483 7.07 -44.09 15.68
C ALA A 483 8.55 -44.01 16.08
N ALA A 484 9.46 -43.91 15.10
CA ALA A 484 10.88 -43.72 15.33
C ALA A 484 11.20 -42.41 16.08
N LEU A 485 10.51 -41.32 15.79
CA LEU A 485 10.65 -40.05 16.50
C LEU A 485 10.03 -40.13 17.90
N GLU A 486 8.81 -40.66 18.01
CA GLU A 486 8.09 -40.86 19.27
C GLU A 486 8.89 -41.70 20.27
N ASP A 487 9.38 -42.87 19.84
CA ASP A 487 10.16 -43.78 20.68
C ASP A 487 11.42 -43.10 21.20
N ARG A 488 12.09 -42.30 20.35
CA ARG A 488 13.30 -41.57 20.74
C ARG A 488 12.99 -40.44 21.72
N LEU A 489 11.90 -39.69 21.50
CA LEU A 489 11.47 -38.61 22.39
C LEU A 489 11.00 -39.14 23.75
N ALA A 490 10.29 -40.27 23.77
CA ALA A 490 9.85 -40.96 25.00
C ALA A 490 11.00 -41.40 25.90
N ASN A 491 12.22 -41.54 25.34
CA ASN A 491 13.42 -41.86 26.12
C ASN A 491 14.03 -40.65 26.87
N TYR A 492 13.56 -39.42 26.62
CA TYR A 492 13.96 -38.26 27.42
C TYR A 492 13.30 -38.28 28.80
N LYS A 493 14.11 -38.17 29.87
CA LYS A 493 13.60 -38.15 31.25
C LYS A 493 12.92 -36.84 31.66
N ARG A 494 13.27 -35.73 31.01
CA ARG A 494 12.82 -34.36 31.34
C ARG A 494 12.35 -33.58 30.10
N GLY A 495 12.16 -34.26 28.97
CA GLY A 495 12.04 -33.63 27.67
C GLY A 495 13.40 -33.20 27.09
N PRO A 496 13.44 -32.78 25.81
CA PRO A 496 14.56 -32.07 25.21
C PRO A 496 14.85 -30.74 25.95
N TYR A 497 16.02 -30.14 25.68
CA TYR A 497 16.31 -28.77 26.15
C TYR A 497 15.46 -27.75 25.40
N SER A 498 15.20 -26.59 25.99
CA SER A 498 14.52 -25.50 25.29
C SER A 498 15.41 -24.82 24.28
N GLU A 499 14.83 -24.38 23.18
CA GLU A 499 15.48 -23.54 22.19
C GLU A 499 15.52 -22.07 22.64
N SER A 500 16.58 -21.35 22.27
CA SER A 500 16.74 -19.93 22.62
C SER A 500 16.21 -18.99 21.54
N PHE A 501 15.92 -19.49 20.33
CA PHE A 501 15.49 -18.67 19.18
C PHE A 501 16.44 -17.50 18.93
N THR A 502 17.73 -17.83 18.94
CA THR A 502 18.83 -16.93 18.62
C THR A 502 19.78 -17.62 17.66
N ALA A 503 20.30 -16.89 16.69
CA ALA A 503 21.30 -17.34 15.73
C ALA A 503 22.59 -16.55 15.91
N THR A 504 23.73 -17.21 15.76
CA THR A 504 25.06 -16.66 15.99
C THR A 504 25.57 -16.06 14.70
N VAL A 505 25.92 -14.78 14.68
CA VAL A 505 26.51 -14.11 13.52
C VAL A 505 27.82 -14.80 13.15
N GLU A 506 27.93 -15.23 11.90
CA GLU A 506 29.15 -15.79 11.32
C GLU A 506 29.92 -14.72 10.55
N ALA A 507 29.22 -13.94 9.73
CA ALA A 507 29.79 -12.86 8.93
C ALA A 507 28.74 -11.79 8.58
N VAL A 508 29.21 -10.58 8.32
CA VAL A 508 28.48 -9.50 7.67
C VAL A 508 29.36 -9.00 6.55
N ASP A 509 29.10 -9.45 5.33
CA ASP A 509 29.94 -9.18 4.17
C ASP A 509 29.20 -8.28 3.18
N TYR A 510 29.92 -7.34 2.56
CA TYR A 510 29.36 -6.51 1.50
C TYR A 510 28.92 -7.38 0.32
N ASP A 511 27.66 -7.29 -0.06
CA ASP A 511 26.98 -8.14 -1.04
C ASP A 511 26.28 -7.32 -2.14
N GLY A 512 26.93 -6.26 -2.56
CA GLY A 512 26.56 -5.52 -3.76
C GLY A 512 25.67 -4.31 -3.51
N HIS A 513 24.97 -3.90 -4.56
CA HIS A 513 24.28 -2.62 -4.62
C HIS A 513 22.98 -2.74 -5.41
N GLU A 514 21.85 -2.72 -4.72
CA GLU A 514 20.56 -3.08 -5.31
C GLU A 514 19.39 -2.37 -4.62
N PRO A 515 18.17 -2.41 -5.20
CA PRO A 515 16.97 -1.91 -4.56
C PRO A 515 16.76 -2.44 -3.14
N VAL A 516 16.45 -1.53 -2.23
CA VAL A 516 16.10 -1.85 -0.85
C VAL A 516 14.78 -1.18 -0.46
N TYR A 517 14.10 -1.83 0.48
CA TYR A 517 12.72 -1.63 0.87
C TYR A 517 12.62 -1.59 2.39
N ASP A 518 11.60 -0.93 2.91
CA ASP A 518 11.30 -0.91 4.34
C ASP A 518 9.80 -0.73 4.61
N LEU A 519 9.40 -0.89 5.85
CA LEU A 519 8.04 -0.64 6.35
C LEU A 519 8.07 -0.03 7.75
N THR A 520 6.93 0.41 8.24
CA THR A 520 6.79 0.95 9.59
C THR A 520 5.64 0.27 10.34
N GLU A 521 5.98 -0.49 11.37
CA GLU A 521 5.04 -1.04 12.37
C GLU A 521 5.06 -0.18 13.64
N PRO A 522 4.04 0.64 13.94
CA PRO A 522 4.13 1.74 14.90
C PRO A 522 4.09 1.33 16.39
N ASP A 523 3.68 0.11 16.74
CA ASP A 523 3.51 -0.30 18.15
C ASP A 523 4.82 -0.82 18.76
N THR A 524 5.48 -1.76 18.07
CA THR A 524 6.71 -2.42 18.56
C THR A 524 7.96 -1.93 17.86
N HIS A 525 7.80 -1.19 16.77
CA HIS A 525 8.88 -0.80 15.87
C HIS A 525 9.66 -1.98 15.34
N SER A 526 8.97 -3.09 15.07
CA SER A 526 9.61 -4.31 14.59
C SER A 526 8.77 -5.08 13.58
N PHE A 527 9.47 -5.84 12.75
CA PHE A 527 8.89 -6.82 11.84
C PHE A 527 9.84 -8.01 11.66
N VAL A 528 9.32 -9.15 11.20
CA VAL A 528 10.13 -10.32 10.89
C VAL A 528 10.48 -10.37 9.40
N ALA A 529 11.78 -10.42 9.11
CA ALA A 529 12.36 -10.50 7.76
C ALA A 529 13.27 -11.73 7.65
N ASN A 530 12.97 -12.65 6.73
CA ASN A 530 13.65 -13.96 6.60
C ASN A 530 13.77 -14.74 7.93
N GLY A 531 12.82 -14.52 8.85
CA GLY A 531 12.82 -15.13 10.19
C GLY A 531 13.65 -14.38 11.24
N MET A 532 14.36 -13.31 10.87
CA MET A 532 15.09 -12.43 11.79
C MET A 532 14.24 -11.23 12.21
N VAL A 533 14.41 -10.75 13.45
CA VAL A 533 13.65 -9.62 14.00
C VAL A 533 14.35 -8.29 13.68
N CYS A 534 13.69 -7.42 12.89
CA CYS A 534 14.22 -6.18 12.29
C CYS A 534 13.45 -4.92 12.77
N HIS A 535 14.01 -3.71 12.59
CA HIS A 535 13.49 -2.42 13.09
C HIS A 535 12.99 -1.46 11.98
N ASN A 536 12.06 -0.52 12.30
CA ASN A 536 11.49 0.52 11.40
C ASN A 536 12.39 1.77 11.09
N CYS A 537 11.84 2.72 10.29
CA CYS A 537 12.36 4.04 9.84
C CYS A 537 11.42 5.26 10.05
N GLY A 538 11.90 6.55 10.02
CA GLY A 538 11.07 7.75 10.36
C GLY A 538 11.53 9.16 9.84
N GLU A 539 10.63 10.16 9.96
CA GLU A 539 10.47 11.40 9.15
C GLU A 539 10.83 12.76 9.79
N GLN A 540 11.71 12.80 10.79
CA GLN A 540 12.24 14.04 11.37
C GLN A 540 13.74 14.17 11.04
N PRO A 541 14.29 15.37 10.80
CA PRO A 541 15.75 15.55 10.82
C PRO A 541 16.22 15.41 12.27
N LEU A 542 16.50 14.16 12.61
CA LEU A 542 17.02 13.69 13.88
C LEU A 542 18.45 13.26 13.63
N GLU A 543 19.29 13.40 14.64
CA GLU A 543 20.46 12.53 14.70
C GLU A 543 19.99 11.07 14.76
N GLU A 544 20.87 10.13 14.41
CA GLU A 544 20.56 8.71 14.50
C GLU A 544 20.03 8.38 15.92
N TYR A 545 18.82 7.79 15.99
CA TYR A 545 18.14 7.42 17.26
C TYR A 545 17.77 8.57 18.20
N GLU A 546 17.88 9.81 17.76
CA GLU A 546 17.30 10.92 18.49
C GLU A 546 15.75 10.84 18.41
N ALA A 547 15.04 11.39 19.39
CA ALA A 547 13.60 11.59 19.30
C ALA A 547 13.22 12.94 19.91
N CYS A 548 12.09 13.51 19.47
CA CYS A 548 11.63 14.80 19.95
C CYS A 548 10.17 14.71 20.42
N ASN A 549 9.91 15.12 21.65
CA ASN A 549 8.54 15.32 22.13
C ASN A 549 8.07 16.76 21.85
N LEU A 550 6.84 16.88 21.40
CA LEU A 550 6.28 18.15 20.90
C LEU A 550 5.23 18.72 21.85
N GLY A 551 5.20 20.04 21.95
CA GLY A 551 4.15 20.77 22.67
C GLY A 551 4.01 22.19 22.14
N HIS A 552 2.83 22.80 22.27
CA HIS A 552 2.53 24.04 21.56
C HIS A 552 1.90 25.09 22.47
N VAL A 553 2.37 26.33 22.37
CA VAL A 553 1.74 27.49 23.00
C VAL A 553 0.63 27.99 22.08
N ASN A 554 -0.61 28.03 22.60
CA ASN A 554 -1.72 28.65 21.88
C ASN A 554 -1.61 30.18 21.94
N LEU A 555 -1.23 30.80 20.83
CA LEU A 555 -1.05 32.24 20.69
C LEU A 555 -2.38 33.00 20.58
N SER A 556 -3.49 32.36 20.23
CA SER A 556 -4.80 33.06 20.12
C SER A 556 -5.39 33.48 21.47
N THR A 557 -4.70 33.17 22.56
CA THR A 557 -5.16 33.40 23.94
C THR A 557 -4.16 34.18 24.78
N ILE A 558 -3.22 34.89 24.14
CA ILE A 558 -2.24 35.78 24.79
C ILE A 558 -2.42 37.26 24.43
N ALA A 559 -3.38 37.62 23.56
CA ALA A 559 -3.66 39.03 23.28
C ALA A 559 -4.23 39.75 24.51
N ALA A 560 -3.75 40.95 24.80
CA ALA A 560 -4.25 41.79 25.87
C ALA A 560 -5.64 42.36 25.52
N THR A 561 -6.60 42.27 26.45
CA THR A 561 -8.01 42.66 26.20
C THR A 561 -8.25 44.17 26.15
N ASP A 562 -7.33 44.97 26.69
CA ASP A 562 -7.48 46.43 26.84
C ASP A 562 -6.53 47.23 25.92
N SER A 563 -5.98 46.60 24.88
CA SER A 563 -5.07 47.26 23.92
C SER A 563 -5.80 47.82 22.69
N SER A 564 -5.21 48.81 22.03
CA SER A 564 -5.65 49.25 20.70
C SER A 564 -5.11 48.28 19.65
N ASP A 565 -5.86 48.07 18.57
CA ASP A 565 -5.33 47.33 17.42
C ASP A 565 -4.16 48.07 16.74
N TRP A 566 -3.38 47.32 15.96
CA TRP A 566 -2.20 47.83 15.26
C TRP A 566 -2.52 48.97 14.28
N ARG A 567 -3.67 48.95 13.61
CA ARG A 567 -4.04 49.98 12.62
C ARG A 567 -4.22 51.34 13.30
N ALA A 568 -4.91 51.36 14.44
CA ALA A 568 -5.08 52.55 15.26
C ALA A 568 -3.76 52.98 15.93
N TRP A 569 -3.02 52.03 16.48
CA TRP A 569 -1.78 52.30 17.22
C TRP A 569 -0.67 52.84 16.29
N SER A 570 -0.44 52.20 15.14
CA SER A 570 0.58 52.62 14.17
C SER A 570 0.31 54.02 13.64
N THR A 571 -0.95 54.35 13.35
CA THR A 571 -1.35 55.71 12.92
C THR A 571 -1.04 56.76 13.99
N ALA A 572 -1.28 56.44 15.26
CA ALA A 572 -1.01 57.35 16.37
C ALA A 572 0.50 57.56 16.64
N ASN A 573 1.35 56.62 16.20
CA ASN A 573 2.78 56.57 16.51
C ASN A 573 3.71 56.67 15.29
N ALA A 574 3.19 56.96 14.09
CA ALA A 574 3.91 56.87 12.81
C ALA A 574 5.27 57.59 12.74
N ASP A 575 5.48 58.68 13.49
CA ASP A 575 6.73 59.46 13.52
C ASP A 575 7.55 59.26 14.81
N THR A 576 7.25 58.23 15.60
CA THR A 576 7.82 58.04 16.96
C THR A 576 9.05 57.15 16.99
N TYR A 577 9.14 56.18 16.09
CA TYR A 577 10.17 55.14 16.07
C TYR A 577 10.96 55.19 14.77
N ASP A 578 12.27 54.91 14.84
CA ASP A 578 13.18 55.00 13.69
C ASP A 578 13.09 53.75 12.79
N THR A 579 12.68 52.60 13.34
CA THR A 579 12.53 51.33 12.62
C THR A 579 11.18 50.66 12.91
N GLN A 580 10.75 49.74 12.03
CA GLN A 580 9.54 48.95 12.24
C GLN A 580 9.68 47.96 13.40
N GLU A 581 10.88 47.41 13.61
CA GLU A 581 11.20 46.52 14.74
C GLU A 581 10.93 47.22 16.08
N ASP A 582 11.48 48.43 16.27
CA ASP A 582 11.26 49.23 17.49
C ASP A 582 9.78 49.58 17.70
N ALA A 583 9.06 49.85 16.60
CA ALA A 583 7.64 50.17 16.65
C ALA A 583 6.79 48.95 17.05
N ILE A 584 7.13 47.75 16.53
CA ILE A 584 6.44 46.51 16.89
C ILE A 584 6.75 46.11 18.32
N GLU A 585 8.01 46.22 18.77
CA GLU A 585 8.38 45.93 20.15
C GLU A 585 7.55 46.80 21.13
N ALA A 586 7.49 48.11 20.88
CA ALA A 586 6.72 49.04 21.70
C ALA A 586 5.19 48.80 21.63
N PHE A 587 4.69 48.26 20.52
CA PHE A 587 3.28 47.86 20.41
C PHE A 587 3.00 46.59 21.22
N LEU A 588 3.86 45.57 21.12
CA LEU A 588 3.68 44.30 21.79
C LEU A 588 3.70 44.42 23.33
N ASP A 589 4.44 45.40 23.89
CA ASP A 589 4.44 45.69 25.34
C ASP A 589 3.02 45.90 25.90
N GLY A 590 2.14 46.53 25.13
CA GLY A 590 0.74 46.74 25.50
C GLY A 590 -0.25 45.72 24.91
N ALA A 591 0.12 45.07 23.81
CA ALA A 591 -0.78 44.21 23.04
C ALA A 591 -0.75 42.72 23.45
N ILE A 592 0.26 42.30 24.20
CA ILE A 592 0.43 40.90 24.67
C ILE A 592 0.32 40.84 26.20
N ASP A 593 -0.39 39.82 26.70
CA ASP A 593 -0.34 39.42 28.10
C ASP A 593 0.97 38.66 28.37
N TRP A 594 2.04 39.42 28.59
CA TRP A 594 3.39 38.88 28.83
C TRP A 594 3.49 38.03 30.10
N GLU A 595 2.65 38.28 31.10
CA GLU A 595 2.63 37.46 32.32
C GLU A 595 2.15 36.04 31.98
N GLU A 596 1.02 35.92 31.28
CA GLU A 596 0.47 34.64 30.88
C GLU A 596 1.32 33.94 29.81
N PHE A 597 1.87 34.70 28.85
CA PHE A 597 2.74 34.15 27.81
C PHE A 597 4.02 33.52 28.41
N ASN A 598 4.72 34.25 29.27
CA ASN A 598 5.91 33.74 29.97
C ASN A 598 5.59 32.56 30.88
N ARG A 599 4.43 32.59 31.56
CA ARG A 599 3.98 31.46 32.38
C ARG A 599 3.80 30.19 31.55
N ARG A 600 3.23 30.30 30.34
CA ARG A 600 3.02 29.16 29.43
C ARG A 600 4.31 28.63 28.84
N ILE A 601 5.25 29.51 28.43
CA ILE A 601 6.56 29.08 27.97
C ILE A 601 7.30 28.31 29.08
N LYS A 602 7.26 28.84 30.31
CA LYS A 602 7.84 28.17 31.50
C LYS A 602 7.24 26.81 31.78
N LEU A 603 5.92 26.72 31.81
CA LEU A 603 5.24 25.47 32.08
C LEU A 603 5.40 24.48 30.92
N GLY A 604 5.34 24.93 29.66
CA GLY A 604 5.52 24.12 28.48
C GLY A 604 6.92 23.52 28.40
N THR A 605 7.96 24.35 28.56
CA THR A 605 9.37 23.90 28.57
C THR A 605 9.60 22.87 29.68
N ARG A 606 9.14 23.16 30.90
CA ARG A 606 9.29 22.24 32.04
C ARG A 606 8.48 20.95 31.85
N PHE A 607 7.26 21.05 31.30
CA PHE A 607 6.41 19.90 31.01
C PHE A 607 7.06 18.99 29.97
N LEU A 608 7.58 19.55 28.88
CA LEU A 608 8.28 18.76 27.85
C LEU A 608 9.55 18.11 28.42
N GLU A 609 10.30 18.78 29.28
CA GLU A 609 11.46 18.18 29.95
C GLU A 609 11.07 17.09 30.96
N ASP A 610 9.95 17.27 31.67
CA ASP A 610 9.37 16.23 32.53
C ASP A 610 8.93 15.01 31.68
N VAL A 611 8.36 15.23 30.49
CA VAL A 611 8.02 14.15 29.54
C VAL A 611 9.28 13.43 29.08
N VAL A 612 10.33 14.12 28.62
CA VAL A 612 11.63 13.48 28.27
C VAL A 612 12.18 12.64 29.42
N THR A 613 11.96 13.05 30.67
CA THR A 613 12.41 12.30 31.85
C THR A 613 11.57 11.07 32.13
N MET A 614 10.27 11.12 31.84
CA MET A 614 9.30 10.08 32.16
C MET A 614 9.00 9.14 30.98
N SER A 615 9.37 9.52 29.76
CA SER A 615 9.19 8.71 28.57
C SER A 615 10.08 7.48 28.62
N ASP A 616 9.47 6.34 28.35
CA ASP A 616 10.16 5.10 28.01
C ASP A 616 10.07 4.96 26.49
N PHE A 617 11.20 4.64 25.85
CA PHE A 617 11.24 4.41 24.41
C PHE A 617 11.39 2.92 24.13
N PRO A 618 10.82 2.42 23.03
CA PRO A 618 10.84 1.00 22.67
C PRO A 618 12.26 0.49 22.31
N VAL A 619 13.19 1.40 22.03
CA VAL A 619 14.60 1.12 21.72
C VAL A 619 15.49 1.72 22.81
N GLU A 620 16.40 0.92 23.36
CA GLU A 620 17.30 1.37 24.41
C GLU A 620 18.25 2.48 23.92
N LYS A 621 18.75 2.39 22.69
CA LYS A 621 19.56 3.44 22.07
C LYS A 621 18.81 4.76 21.86
N ILE A 622 17.49 4.71 21.58
CA ILE A 622 16.67 5.92 21.58
C ILE A 622 16.54 6.45 23.02
N THR A 623 16.32 5.57 23.99
CA THR A 623 16.28 5.96 25.40
C THR A 623 17.59 6.60 25.85
N GLU A 624 18.74 6.05 25.47
CA GLU A 624 20.08 6.58 25.75
C GLU A 624 20.26 7.94 25.08
N THR A 625 20.11 8.02 23.76
CA THR A 625 20.26 9.26 22.98
C THR A 625 19.32 10.35 23.47
N VAL A 626 18.04 10.05 23.71
CA VAL A 626 17.08 11.02 24.27
C VAL A 626 17.43 11.43 25.69
N ARG A 627 17.94 10.52 26.54
CA ARG A 627 18.38 10.88 27.89
C ARG A 627 19.64 11.73 27.87
N GLU A 628 20.52 11.50 26.90
CA GLU A 628 21.79 12.20 26.72
C GLU A 628 21.62 13.58 26.11
N MET A 629 20.82 13.71 25.04
CA MET A 629 20.63 14.93 24.25
C MET A 629 19.46 15.77 24.75
N ARG A 630 18.39 15.10 25.19
CA ARG A 630 17.21 15.69 25.83
C ARG A 630 16.48 16.71 24.96
N LYS A 631 16.39 16.45 23.65
CA LYS A 631 15.65 17.29 22.69
C LYS A 631 14.20 17.50 23.12
N ILE A 632 13.73 18.74 23.07
CA ILE A 632 12.30 19.07 23.20
C ILE A 632 11.89 20.01 22.06
N GLY A 633 10.61 19.97 21.71
CA GLY A 633 10.05 20.79 20.65
C GLY A 633 8.89 21.66 21.13
N LEU A 634 9.18 22.79 21.77
CA LEU A 634 8.18 23.80 22.11
C LEU A 634 7.89 24.69 20.89
N GLY A 635 6.69 24.55 20.35
CA GLY A 635 6.19 25.33 19.21
C GLY A 635 5.00 26.21 19.53
N ILE A 636 4.31 26.62 18.48
CA ILE A 636 3.14 27.50 18.53
C ILE A 636 1.96 26.90 17.78
N MET A 637 0.76 27.39 18.11
CA MET A 637 -0.46 27.25 17.32
C MET A 637 -1.29 28.54 17.46
N GLY A 638 -2.25 28.77 16.58
CA GLY A 638 -3.18 29.90 16.68
C GLY A 638 -2.63 31.27 16.29
N ILE A 639 -1.50 31.34 15.58
CA ILE A 639 -0.87 32.62 15.20
C ILE A 639 -1.76 33.47 14.27
N ALA A 640 -2.52 32.84 13.37
CA ALA A 640 -3.41 33.56 12.46
C ALA A 640 -4.54 34.28 13.24
N GLN A 641 -5.14 33.61 14.22
CA GLN A 641 -6.13 34.23 15.11
C GLN A 641 -5.51 35.34 15.97
N LEU A 642 -4.26 35.20 16.42
CA LEU A 642 -3.56 36.29 17.10
C LEU A 642 -3.42 37.52 16.19
N PHE A 643 -3.05 37.37 14.92
CA PHE A 643 -2.98 38.51 14.00
C PHE A 643 -4.32 39.22 13.81
N VAL A 644 -5.43 38.46 13.75
CA VAL A 644 -6.77 39.06 13.76
C VAL A 644 -7.00 39.90 15.02
N GLN A 645 -6.62 39.39 16.20
CA GLN A 645 -6.75 40.11 17.47
C GLN A 645 -5.89 41.38 17.53
N LEU A 646 -4.69 41.33 16.94
CA LEU A 646 -3.79 42.47 16.85
C LEU A 646 -4.17 43.47 15.74
N GLY A 647 -5.15 43.14 14.89
CA GLY A 647 -5.55 43.97 13.74
C GLY A 647 -4.50 43.99 12.62
N MET A 648 -3.78 42.88 12.44
CA MET A 648 -2.74 42.72 11.42
C MET A 648 -3.19 41.74 10.34
N ARG A 649 -2.83 42.03 9.08
CA ARG A 649 -3.01 41.10 7.98
C ARG A 649 -1.91 40.03 8.04
N TYR A 650 -2.28 38.76 7.97
CA TYR A 650 -1.31 37.65 7.88
C TYR A 650 -0.38 37.86 6.67
N GLY A 651 0.91 37.54 6.81
CA GLY A 651 1.92 37.66 5.74
C GLY A 651 2.37 39.10 5.45
N SER A 652 1.83 40.11 6.15
CA SER A 652 2.31 41.48 6.07
C SER A 652 3.64 41.67 6.81
N GLU A 653 4.44 42.66 6.41
CA GLU A 653 5.73 42.96 7.05
C GLU A 653 5.60 43.17 8.58
N PRO A 654 4.59 43.90 9.11
CA PRO A 654 4.36 43.98 10.55
C PRO A 654 4.02 42.63 11.21
N ALA A 655 3.23 41.78 10.55
CA ALA A 655 2.86 40.48 11.09
C ALA A 655 4.05 39.52 11.13
N ASN A 656 4.89 39.53 10.09
CA ASN A 656 6.14 38.77 10.05
C ASN A 656 7.09 39.21 11.17
N GLU A 657 7.17 40.52 11.43
CA GLU A 657 7.99 41.05 12.51
C GLU A 657 7.46 40.63 13.90
N VAL A 658 6.14 40.65 14.11
CA VAL A 658 5.53 40.07 15.33
C VAL A 658 5.87 38.58 15.46
N ALA A 659 5.75 37.80 14.39
CA ALA A 659 6.05 36.38 14.40
C ALA A 659 7.50 36.11 14.80
N ARG A 660 8.44 36.88 14.22
CA ARG A 660 9.87 36.84 14.53
C ARG A 660 10.11 37.15 16.00
N GLN A 661 9.60 38.27 16.52
CA GLN A 661 9.81 38.68 17.91
C GLN A 661 9.22 37.68 18.91
N LEU A 662 7.98 37.22 18.69
CA LEU A 662 7.32 36.26 19.59
C LEU A 662 8.02 34.91 19.60
N MET A 663 8.42 34.38 18.44
CA MET A 663 9.11 33.09 18.38
C MET A 663 10.55 33.19 18.92
N THR A 664 11.24 34.30 18.67
CA THR A 664 12.56 34.59 19.29
C THR A 664 12.44 34.64 20.81
N HIS A 665 11.41 35.30 21.33
CA HIS A 665 11.12 35.36 22.76
C HIS A 665 10.84 33.97 23.36
N ILE A 666 10.06 33.12 22.68
CA ILE A 666 9.85 31.72 23.08
C ILE A 666 11.19 30.98 23.15
N ASN A 667 12.05 31.16 22.15
CA ASN A 667 13.36 30.52 22.08
C ASN A 667 14.24 30.93 23.27
N HIS A 668 14.41 32.23 23.49
CA HIS A 668 15.23 32.78 24.57
C HIS A 668 14.72 32.34 25.93
N GLU A 669 13.42 32.48 26.19
CA GLU A 669 12.82 32.09 27.46
C GLU A 669 12.93 30.57 27.68
N SER A 670 12.66 29.74 26.67
CA SER A 670 12.78 28.28 26.80
C SER A 670 14.21 27.85 27.14
N LYS A 671 15.24 28.50 26.57
CA LYS A 671 16.66 28.26 26.92
C LYS A 671 17.02 28.78 28.29
N ARG A 672 16.51 29.94 28.70
CA ARG A 672 16.67 30.46 30.06
C ARG A 672 16.07 29.50 31.10
N ILE A 673 14.90 28.94 30.81
CA ILE A 673 14.23 27.94 31.65
C ILE A 673 14.98 26.61 31.63
N SER A 674 15.51 26.19 30.47
CA SER A 674 16.36 25.01 30.36
C SER A 674 17.68 25.18 31.14
N HIS A 675 18.25 26.38 31.17
CA HIS A 675 19.39 26.74 32.03
C HIS A 675 19.02 26.68 33.52
N GLU A 676 17.87 27.24 33.93
CA GLU A 676 17.35 27.07 35.31
C GLU A 676 17.25 25.58 35.67
N LEU A 677 16.68 24.76 34.76
CA LEU A 677 16.56 23.31 34.96
C LEU A 677 17.91 22.60 35.01
N ALA A 678 18.93 23.08 34.31
CA ALA A 678 20.29 22.52 34.39
C ALA A 678 20.87 22.70 35.79
N THR A 679 20.58 23.83 36.47
CA THR A 679 21.00 24.03 37.86
C THR A 679 20.25 23.11 38.85
N GLU A 680 19.01 22.74 38.54
CA GLU A 680 18.18 21.85 39.38
C GLU A 680 18.47 20.36 39.14
N ARG A 681 18.72 19.96 37.88
CA ARG A 681 18.69 18.57 37.41
C ARG A 681 19.97 18.11 36.69
N GLY A 682 20.94 19.01 36.49
CA GLY A 682 22.15 18.80 35.69
C GLY A 682 21.94 19.13 34.21
N THR A 683 23.03 19.36 33.48
CA THR A 683 22.99 19.58 32.02
C THR A 683 22.57 18.31 31.27
N PHE A 684 22.34 18.42 29.96
CA PHE A 684 22.37 17.25 29.09
C PHE A 684 23.80 16.65 29.04
N SER A 685 23.92 15.36 28.69
CA SER A 685 25.16 14.58 28.90
C SER A 685 26.34 15.09 28.08
N GLU A 686 26.09 15.50 26.84
CA GLU A 686 27.10 15.93 25.88
C GLU A 686 27.32 17.46 25.88
N TRP A 687 26.87 18.16 26.94
CA TRP A 687 26.91 19.62 27.00
C TRP A 687 28.30 20.21 26.76
N ASP A 688 29.35 19.54 27.24
CA ASP A 688 30.75 19.97 27.10
C ASP A 688 31.26 19.95 25.65
N LYS A 689 30.59 19.23 24.75
CA LYS A 689 30.87 19.21 23.30
C LYS A 689 30.03 20.21 22.50
N SER A 690 29.02 20.80 23.13
CA SER A 690 28.09 21.71 22.44
C SER A 690 28.64 23.14 22.33
N LYS A 691 28.05 23.92 21.43
CA LYS A 691 28.35 25.36 21.30
C LYS A 691 28.06 26.15 22.58
N TYR A 692 27.18 25.65 23.45
CA TYR A 692 26.89 26.26 24.75
C TYR A 692 28.07 26.15 25.76
N ALA A 693 29.01 25.23 25.56
CA ALA A 693 30.19 25.10 26.41
C ALA A 693 31.27 26.16 26.12
N ASP A 694 31.25 26.76 24.92
CA ASP A 694 32.14 27.87 24.54
C ASP A 694 31.38 29.03 23.85
N PRO A 695 30.58 29.79 24.60
CA PRO A 695 29.83 30.94 24.09
C PRO A 695 30.72 31.98 23.40
N THR A 696 31.97 32.13 23.85
CA THR A 696 32.89 33.14 23.29
C THR A 696 33.39 32.76 21.89
N ARG A 697 33.59 31.47 21.63
CA ARG A 697 33.94 30.95 20.31
C ARG A 697 32.77 31.05 19.34
N TYR A 698 31.55 30.77 19.82
CA TYR A 698 30.33 30.78 19.03
C TYR A 698 29.44 32.00 19.35
N ALA A 699 30.03 33.18 19.51
CA ALA A 699 29.37 34.39 20.02
C ALA A 699 28.06 34.74 19.29
N ASP A 700 28.10 34.83 17.96
CA ASP A 700 26.93 35.22 17.15
C ASP A 700 25.79 34.19 17.28
N TRP A 701 26.14 32.89 17.26
CA TRP A 701 25.17 31.80 17.43
C TRP A 701 24.59 31.82 18.85
N PHE A 702 25.44 31.97 19.86
CA PHE A 702 25.02 31.98 21.26
C PHE A 702 24.07 33.15 21.56
N GLU A 703 24.42 34.37 21.16
CA GLU A 703 23.58 35.56 21.33
C GLU A 703 22.25 35.39 20.58
N HIS A 704 22.29 34.90 19.34
CA HIS A 704 21.07 34.65 18.55
C HIS A 704 20.11 33.67 19.25
N HIS A 705 20.65 32.54 19.72
CA HIS A 705 19.85 31.47 20.28
C HIS A 705 19.41 31.74 21.73
N THR A 706 20.20 32.43 22.56
CA THR A 706 19.92 32.60 23.99
C THR A 706 19.46 34.01 24.38
N GLY A 707 19.83 35.03 23.59
CA GLY A 707 19.64 36.44 23.95
C GLY A 707 20.62 36.95 25.02
N GLU A 708 21.59 36.13 25.44
CA GLU A 708 22.56 36.45 26.48
C GLU A 708 23.89 36.94 25.88
N ASP A 709 24.59 37.83 26.59
CA ASP A 709 25.92 38.31 26.17
C ASP A 709 26.96 37.18 26.39
N PRO A 710 27.66 36.71 25.34
CA PRO A 710 28.65 35.65 25.49
C PRO A 710 29.81 36.01 26.44
N ALA A 711 30.09 37.30 26.67
CA ALA A 711 31.10 37.75 27.64
C ALA A 711 30.69 37.52 29.10
N ASP A 712 29.39 37.38 29.39
CA ASP A 712 28.90 37.02 30.72
C ASP A 712 29.01 35.50 30.98
N TRP A 713 29.33 34.71 29.94
CA TRP A 713 29.35 33.25 29.94
C TRP A 713 30.67 32.66 29.40
N GLU A 714 31.81 33.32 29.65
CA GLU A 714 33.14 32.85 29.21
C GLU A 714 33.51 31.43 29.70
N ASP A 715 32.92 30.99 30.81
CA ASP A 715 33.15 29.65 31.39
C ASP A 715 32.07 28.62 30.96
N GLY A 716 31.23 28.95 29.97
CA GLY A 716 30.15 28.12 29.45
C GLY A 716 28.75 28.45 30.01
N TYR A 717 27.70 28.13 29.25
CA TYR A 717 26.29 28.30 29.61
C TYR A 717 25.62 26.93 29.86
N PRO A 718 25.52 26.47 31.12
CA PRO A 718 24.90 25.17 31.44
C PRO A 718 23.44 25.12 31.00
N ILE A 719 23.04 24.13 30.21
CA ILE A 719 21.65 23.98 29.75
C ILE A 719 21.19 22.52 29.80
N ARG A 720 19.89 22.29 30.02
CA ARG A 720 19.31 20.95 30.26
C ARG A 720 18.95 20.21 28.97
N ASN A 721 18.72 20.93 27.88
CA ASN A 721 18.24 20.42 26.60
C ASN A 721 19.14 20.99 25.49
N HIS A 722 19.62 20.17 24.55
CA HIS A 722 20.45 20.68 23.46
C HIS A 722 19.63 21.55 22.47
N ASN A 723 18.37 21.18 22.19
CA ASN A 723 17.40 21.92 21.38
C ASN A 723 16.06 22.06 22.13
N THR A 724 15.36 23.18 21.89
CA THR A 724 14.16 23.54 22.64
C THR A 724 12.93 23.89 21.81
N THR A 725 13.10 24.29 20.54
CA THR A 725 12.01 24.84 19.73
C THR A 725 11.87 24.18 18.36
N THR A 726 10.62 24.02 17.92
CA THR A 726 10.20 23.50 16.61
C THR A 726 8.75 23.94 16.33
N ILE A 727 8.31 23.98 15.07
CA ILE A 727 6.90 24.23 14.73
C ILE A 727 6.36 23.05 13.93
N ALA A 728 5.37 22.36 14.49
CA ALA A 728 4.69 21.23 13.89
C ALA A 728 3.36 21.65 13.21
N PRO A 729 2.73 20.80 12.38
CA PRO A 729 1.43 21.09 11.76
C PRO A 729 0.30 21.30 12.77
N THR A 730 0.34 20.56 13.89
CA THR A 730 -0.67 20.54 14.96
C THR A 730 -2.10 20.17 14.54
N GLY A 731 -2.28 19.42 13.45
CA GLY A 731 -3.61 19.11 12.87
C GLY A 731 -4.66 18.68 13.90
N THR A 732 -4.35 17.76 14.81
CA THR A 732 -5.28 17.32 15.86
C THR A 732 -5.31 18.26 17.07
N THR A 733 -4.15 18.72 17.54
CA THR A 733 -4.06 19.50 18.79
C THR A 733 -4.61 20.92 18.64
N SER A 734 -4.57 21.52 17.44
CA SER A 734 -5.18 22.81 17.15
C SER A 734 -6.71 22.71 17.12
N MET A 735 -7.28 21.61 16.61
CA MET A 735 -8.72 21.33 16.70
C MET A 735 -9.18 21.23 18.16
N VAL A 736 -8.42 20.52 19.01
CA VAL A 736 -8.69 20.46 20.46
C VAL A 736 -8.58 21.84 21.10
N GLY A 737 -7.61 22.65 20.66
CA GLY A 737 -7.42 24.03 21.09
C GLY A 737 -8.41 25.04 20.49
N ASN A 738 -9.31 24.60 19.61
CA ASN A 738 -10.20 25.42 18.78
C ASN A 738 -9.47 26.63 18.16
N THR A 739 -8.35 26.36 17.48
CA THR A 739 -7.48 27.39 16.91
C THR A 739 -6.79 26.93 15.62
N THR A 740 -6.11 27.83 14.92
CA THR A 740 -5.40 27.49 13.68
C THR A 740 -4.16 26.65 13.94
N GLY A 741 -3.84 25.76 13.00
CA GLY A 741 -2.72 24.83 13.14
C GLY A 741 -1.37 25.52 13.02
N GLY A 742 -0.45 25.26 13.96
CA GLY A 742 0.96 25.59 13.84
C GLY A 742 1.19 27.06 13.53
N CYS A 743 1.85 27.29 12.40
CA CYS A 743 1.99 28.60 11.81
C CYS A 743 1.13 28.81 10.55
N GLU A 744 0.20 27.92 10.23
CA GLU A 744 -0.66 28.05 9.04
C GLU A 744 -1.64 29.23 9.15
N PRO A 745 -1.98 29.89 8.02
CA PRO A 745 -3.10 30.82 7.99
C PRO A 745 -4.43 30.08 8.19
N ILE A 746 -5.54 30.82 8.21
CA ILE A 746 -6.87 30.20 8.16
C ILE A 746 -6.99 29.52 6.79
N PHE A 747 -7.42 28.26 6.74
CA PHE A 747 -7.57 27.57 5.46
C PHE A 747 -8.66 28.24 4.61
N ASN A 748 -9.88 28.31 5.16
CA ASN A 748 -10.98 29.13 4.67
C ASN A 748 -11.96 29.45 5.80
N VAL A 749 -12.77 30.51 5.65
CA VAL A 749 -13.82 30.86 6.63
C VAL A 749 -15.11 30.06 6.46
N ALA A 750 -15.30 29.49 5.27
CA ALA A 750 -16.39 28.57 4.94
C ALA A 750 -15.85 27.52 3.96
N TYR A 751 -16.17 26.24 4.19
CA TYR A 751 -15.73 25.14 3.32
C TYR A 751 -16.67 23.94 3.44
N TYR A 752 -16.68 23.09 2.42
CA TYR A 752 -17.35 21.79 2.48
C TYR A 752 -16.50 20.81 3.27
N LYS A 753 -17.14 20.08 4.18
CA LYS A 753 -16.50 18.99 4.93
C LYS A 753 -17.07 17.66 4.44
N ASN A 754 -16.19 16.80 3.97
CA ASN A 754 -16.54 15.43 3.63
C ASN A 754 -16.77 14.61 4.92
N VAL A 755 -17.91 13.95 5.04
CA VAL A 755 -18.29 13.10 6.18
C VAL A 755 -18.61 11.72 5.63
N SER A 756 -17.88 10.70 6.08
CA SER A 756 -18.09 9.31 5.68
C SER A 756 -19.56 8.85 5.83
N ASP A 757 -20.03 8.05 4.87
CA ASP A 757 -21.40 7.56 4.68
C ASP A 757 -22.09 6.94 5.92
N ASP A 758 -21.30 6.50 6.91
CA ASP A 758 -21.80 5.76 8.08
C ASP A 758 -22.58 6.59 9.11
N VAL A 759 -22.61 7.93 9.01
CA VAL A 759 -23.18 8.78 10.09
C VAL A 759 -24.32 9.72 9.65
N GLN A 760 -24.36 10.19 8.40
CA GLN A 760 -25.42 11.06 7.87
C GLN A 760 -25.29 11.09 6.33
N GLY A 761 -26.20 10.44 5.59
CA GLY A 761 -26.08 10.28 4.12
C GLY A 761 -26.08 11.60 3.33
N ASP A 762 -25.63 11.52 2.08
CA ASP A 762 -25.56 12.44 0.89
C ASP A 762 -25.66 13.98 1.03
N GLU A 763 -25.83 14.58 2.21
CA GLU A 763 -25.97 16.03 2.39
C GLU A 763 -24.62 16.69 2.69
N MET A 764 -24.11 17.43 1.70
CA MET A 764 -22.92 18.28 1.81
C MET A 764 -23.06 19.33 2.93
N LEU A 765 -22.28 19.18 3.99
CA LEU A 765 -22.27 20.12 5.12
C LEU A 765 -21.25 21.25 4.90
N VAL A 766 -21.73 22.49 4.88
CA VAL A 766 -20.88 23.69 4.91
C VAL A 766 -20.50 23.99 6.37
N GLU A 767 -19.21 23.90 6.66
CA GLU A 767 -18.63 24.28 7.95
C GLU A 767 -18.09 25.72 7.89
N PHE A 768 -18.19 26.45 9.00
CA PHE A 768 -17.70 27.82 9.13
C PHE A 768 -16.68 27.91 10.26
N ASP A 769 -15.66 28.75 10.10
CA ASP A 769 -14.69 29.02 11.16
C ASP A 769 -15.38 29.65 12.40
N ASP A 770 -15.28 28.97 13.54
CA ASP A 770 -15.94 29.40 14.80
C ASP A 770 -15.47 30.79 15.24
N TYR A 771 -14.19 31.10 15.06
CA TYR A 771 -13.62 32.38 15.48
C TYR A 771 -14.13 33.54 14.63
N PHE A 772 -14.31 33.31 13.33
CA PHE A 772 -14.95 34.24 12.40
C PHE A 772 -16.39 34.53 12.83
N LEU A 773 -17.20 33.50 13.09
CA LEU A 773 -18.58 33.68 13.54
C LEU A 773 -18.67 34.51 14.83
N ARG A 774 -17.84 34.18 15.83
CA ARG A 774 -17.78 34.92 17.10
C ARG A 774 -17.35 36.37 16.90
N THR A 775 -16.47 36.64 15.94
CA THR A 775 -16.04 37.99 15.61
C THR A 775 -17.15 38.81 14.97
N LEU A 776 -17.96 38.20 14.10
CA LEU A 776 -19.16 38.84 13.54
C LEU A 776 -20.17 39.20 14.63
N GLU A 777 -20.48 38.26 15.53
CA GLU A 777 -21.40 38.48 16.65
C GLU A 777 -20.92 39.61 17.57
N ALA A 778 -19.63 39.62 17.91
CA ALA A 778 -19.03 40.65 18.75
C ALA A 778 -19.07 42.06 18.14
N ASN A 779 -19.22 42.15 16.81
CA ASN A 779 -19.31 43.40 16.06
C ASN A 779 -20.75 43.74 15.62
N ASP A 780 -21.76 43.09 16.21
CA ASP A 780 -23.19 43.28 15.91
C ASP A 780 -23.55 43.01 14.42
N ILE A 781 -22.84 42.08 13.77
CA ILE A 781 -23.10 41.63 12.40
C ILE A 781 -23.98 40.37 12.44
N ASP A 782 -24.99 40.32 11.57
CA ASP A 782 -25.95 39.21 11.52
C ASP A 782 -25.33 37.96 10.87
N VAL A 783 -24.91 37.02 11.71
CA VAL A 783 -24.27 35.75 11.31
C VAL A 783 -25.11 34.95 10.32
N GLU A 784 -26.43 34.87 10.50
CA GLU A 784 -27.27 34.04 9.63
C GLU A 784 -27.36 34.61 8.21
N THR A 785 -27.32 35.94 8.10
CA THR A 785 -27.27 36.62 6.81
C THR A 785 -25.93 36.36 6.09
N VAL A 786 -24.80 36.41 6.81
CA VAL A 786 -23.47 36.11 6.25
C VAL A 786 -23.37 34.64 5.81
N LYS A 787 -23.85 33.70 6.65
CA LYS A 787 -23.86 32.27 6.33
C LYS A 787 -24.69 31.98 5.09
N SER A 788 -25.87 32.58 4.98
CA SER A 788 -26.74 32.40 3.82
C SER A 788 -26.07 32.92 2.54
N GLU A 789 -25.44 34.10 2.58
CA GLU A 789 -24.70 34.65 1.42
C GLU A 789 -23.54 33.73 1.01
N ALA A 790 -22.76 33.22 1.98
CA ALA A 790 -21.66 32.30 1.69
C ALA A 790 -22.12 30.96 1.12
N ILE A 791 -23.15 30.33 1.72
CA ILE A 791 -23.72 29.07 1.21
C ILE A 791 -24.28 29.26 -0.21
N ASP A 792 -24.99 30.36 -0.46
CA ASP A 792 -25.54 30.66 -1.79
C ASP A 792 -24.41 30.82 -2.82
N GLN A 793 -23.33 31.54 -2.50
CA GLN A 793 -22.17 31.70 -3.39
C GLN A 793 -21.37 30.39 -3.57
N MET A 794 -21.24 29.57 -2.53
CA MET A 794 -20.54 28.28 -2.63
C MET A 794 -21.32 27.30 -3.50
N ALA A 795 -22.65 27.26 -3.37
CA ALA A 795 -23.53 26.45 -4.21
C ALA A 795 -23.49 26.87 -5.70
N THR A 796 -23.18 28.13 -6.00
CA THR A 796 -23.00 28.61 -7.38
C THR A 796 -21.55 28.62 -7.86
N ASN A 797 -20.59 28.14 -7.06
CA ASN A 797 -19.14 28.25 -7.28
C ASN A 797 -18.66 29.71 -7.50
N GLU A 798 -19.40 30.70 -7.00
CA GLU A 798 -19.05 32.12 -7.03
C GLU A 798 -18.34 32.58 -5.75
N PHE A 799 -18.16 31.68 -4.78
CA PHE A 799 -17.50 31.99 -3.51
C PHE A 799 -15.99 32.18 -3.69
N ASP A 800 -15.57 33.44 -3.67
CA ASP A 800 -14.18 33.90 -3.80
C ASP A 800 -13.60 34.33 -2.44
N GLY A 801 -13.96 33.59 -1.39
CA GLY A 801 -13.60 33.93 -0.01
C GLY A 801 -14.30 35.19 0.52
N LEU A 802 -13.69 35.82 1.52
CA LEU A 802 -14.32 36.95 2.25
C LEU A 802 -14.51 38.20 1.41
N ALA A 803 -13.69 38.41 0.38
CA ALA A 803 -13.83 39.55 -0.52
C ALA A 803 -15.16 39.51 -1.31
N GLY A 804 -15.70 38.31 -1.52
CA GLY A 804 -17.00 38.08 -2.17
C GLY A 804 -18.23 38.35 -1.29
N LEU A 805 -18.06 38.42 0.05
CA LEU A 805 -19.18 38.58 0.98
C LEU A 805 -19.49 40.06 1.26
N SER A 806 -20.53 40.57 0.61
CA SER A 806 -20.95 41.98 0.74
C SER A 806 -21.50 42.33 2.12
N THR A 807 -21.92 41.33 2.89
CA THR A 807 -22.43 41.47 4.26
C THR A 807 -21.33 41.63 5.30
N VAL A 808 -20.08 41.31 4.97
CA VAL A 808 -18.92 41.44 5.85
C VAL A 808 -18.22 42.79 5.61
N PRO A 809 -18.05 43.66 6.63
CA PRO A 809 -17.34 44.92 6.47
C PRO A 809 -15.86 44.72 6.13
N ASN A 810 -15.32 45.52 5.19
CA ASN A 810 -13.91 45.47 4.78
C ASN A 810 -12.89 45.41 5.94
N PRO A 811 -13.05 46.19 7.05
CA PRO A 811 -12.08 46.12 8.14
C PRO A 811 -11.95 44.73 8.78
N ILE A 812 -13.01 43.91 8.76
CA ILE A 812 -13.00 42.52 9.26
C ILE A 812 -12.49 41.59 8.16
N ALA A 813 -13.01 41.74 6.93
CA ALA A 813 -12.60 40.91 5.80
C ALA A 813 -11.07 40.94 5.56
N GLU A 814 -10.45 42.12 5.68
CA GLU A 814 -8.99 42.30 5.52
C GLU A 814 -8.13 41.59 6.58
N LEU A 815 -8.71 41.13 7.70
CA LEU A 815 -7.98 40.46 8.78
C LEU A 815 -8.03 38.94 8.70
N PHE A 816 -9.12 38.37 8.21
CA PHE A 816 -9.33 36.92 8.10
C PHE A 816 -8.73 36.38 6.80
N VAL A 817 -7.41 36.54 6.67
CA VAL A 817 -6.67 36.09 5.49
C VAL A 817 -6.67 34.57 5.40
N THR A 818 -7.13 34.05 4.27
CA THR A 818 -7.17 32.63 3.95
C THR A 818 -5.91 32.16 3.23
N SER A 819 -5.70 30.84 3.09
CA SER A 819 -4.57 30.29 2.32
C SER A 819 -4.55 30.80 0.88
N SER A 820 -5.70 30.96 0.23
CA SER A 820 -5.81 31.45 -1.15
C SER A 820 -5.57 32.95 -1.29
N ASP A 821 -5.63 33.73 -0.21
CA ASP A 821 -5.39 35.18 -0.23
C ASP A 821 -3.90 35.55 -0.23
N LEU A 822 -3.02 34.56 -0.06
CA LEU A 822 -1.58 34.74 0.09
C LEU A 822 -0.84 34.30 -1.18
N SER A 823 0.13 35.12 -1.59
CA SER A 823 1.15 34.69 -2.53
C SER A 823 2.10 33.67 -1.88
N GLY A 824 2.74 32.83 -2.69
CA GLY A 824 3.75 31.88 -2.21
C GLY A 824 4.87 32.57 -1.40
N LYS A 825 5.26 33.78 -1.81
CA LYS A 825 6.26 34.58 -1.08
C LYS A 825 5.76 35.09 0.27
N GLU A 826 4.49 35.46 0.40
CA GLU A 826 3.93 35.84 1.71
C GLU A 826 3.91 34.64 2.66
N HIS A 827 3.56 33.45 2.17
CA HIS A 827 3.70 32.20 2.92
C HIS A 827 5.16 31.89 3.32
N ALA A 828 6.12 32.10 2.42
CA ALA A 828 7.54 31.90 2.71
C ALA A 828 8.09 32.95 3.71
N SER A 829 7.58 34.18 3.67
CA SER A 829 8.03 35.29 4.52
C SER A 829 7.71 35.08 6.00
N ILE A 830 6.54 34.52 6.31
CA ILE A 830 6.19 34.19 7.69
C ILE A 830 7.01 32.99 8.19
N GLN A 831 7.26 32.00 7.34
CA GLN A 831 8.09 30.83 7.68
C GLN A 831 9.51 31.25 8.03
N THR A 832 10.13 32.09 7.19
CA THR A 832 11.51 32.58 7.42
C THR A 832 11.60 33.53 8.62
N ALA A 833 10.56 34.34 8.87
CA ALA A 833 10.47 35.15 10.07
C ALA A 833 10.42 34.31 11.35
N LEU A 834 9.60 33.25 11.37
CA LEU A 834 9.51 32.30 12.49
C LEU A 834 10.78 31.47 12.65
N GLN A 835 11.44 31.10 11.56
CA GLN A 835 12.65 30.25 11.60
C GLN A 835 13.78 30.88 12.41
N LYS A 836 13.83 32.21 12.52
CA LYS A 836 14.78 32.95 13.38
C LYS A 836 14.63 32.64 14.87
N GLY A 837 13.48 32.15 15.30
CA GLY A 837 13.23 31.74 16.68
C GLY A 837 13.15 30.22 16.86
N VAL A 838 13.55 29.42 15.87
CA VAL A 838 13.37 27.96 15.86
C VAL A 838 14.71 27.22 15.69
N ASP A 839 15.06 26.42 16.70
CA ASP A 839 16.28 25.59 16.74
C ASP A 839 16.25 24.48 15.68
N SER A 840 15.10 23.81 15.54
CA SER A 840 14.89 22.72 14.57
C SER A 840 14.34 23.28 13.26
N SER A 841 13.37 22.62 12.62
CA SER A 841 12.71 23.07 11.39
C SER A 841 11.25 23.44 11.63
N ILE A 842 10.60 23.98 10.60
CA ILE A 842 9.20 24.39 10.61
C ILE A 842 8.46 23.55 9.58
N SER A 843 7.36 22.91 9.99
CA SER A 843 6.38 22.40 9.06
C SER A 843 5.47 23.54 8.61
N LYS A 844 5.60 23.93 7.33
CA LYS A 844 4.79 24.94 6.67
C LYS A 844 4.59 24.54 5.22
N THR A 845 3.34 24.53 4.78
CA THR A 845 3.00 24.37 3.36
C THR A 845 2.91 25.73 2.69
N VAL A 846 3.70 26.00 1.65
CA VAL A 846 3.56 27.19 0.82
C VAL A 846 2.52 26.91 -0.26
N ASN A 847 1.30 27.41 -0.06
CA ASN A 847 0.22 27.23 -1.04
C ASN A 847 0.38 28.22 -2.20
N PHE A 848 0.07 27.75 -3.40
CA PHE A 848 0.03 28.54 -4.63
C PHE A 848 -1.35 28.40 -5.27
N PRO A 849 -1.88 29.47 -5.88
CA PRO A 849 -3.08 29.37 -6.71
C PRO A 849 -2.78 28.53 -7.98
N ARG A 850 -3.82 27.99 -8.60
CA ARG A 850 -3.69 27.12 -9.79
C ARG A 850 -2.93 27.79 -10.93
N GLU A 851 -3.11 29.09 -11.10
CA GLU A 851 -2.48 29.92 -12.13
C GLU A 851 -1.04 30.35 -11.81
N ALA A 852 -0.48 29.95 -10.65
CA ALA A 852 0.89 30.28 -10.30
C ALA A 852 1.87 29.80 -11.36
N THR A 853 2.93 30.56 -11.59
CA THR A 853 3.97 30.31 -12.58
C THR A 853 5.14 29.52 -11.99
N VAL A 854 5.94 28.89 -12.85
CA VAL A 854 7.19 28.21 -12.46
C VAL A 854 8.16 29.22 -11.83
N GLU A 855 8.23 30.44 -12.37
CA GLU A 855 9.10 31.49 -11.82
C GLU A 855 8.69 31.91 -10.39
N GLU A 856 7.39 31.94 -10.08
CA GLU A 856 6.92 32.23 -8.72
C GLU A 856 7.33 31.14 -7.72
N MET A 857 7.45 29.89 -8.18
CA MET A 857 7.91 28.77 -7.35
C MET A 857 9.42 28.81 -7.14
N ASP A 858 10.21 29.10 -8.18
CA ASP A 858 11.65 29.35 -8.08
C ASP A 858 11.94 30.48 -7.06
N ASP A 859 11.21 31.59 -7.20
CA ASP A 859 11.33 32.74 -6.31
C ASP A 859 11.11 32.37 -4.84
N VAL A 860 10.19 31.44 -4.54
CA VAL A 860 9.94 30.95 -3.18
C VAL A 860 11.11 30.10 -2.68
N PHE A 861 11.58 29.13 -3.45
CA PHE A 861 12.70 28.28 -3.04
C PHE A 861 13.95 29.12 -2.73
N ARG A 862 14.29 30.06 -3.62
CA ARG A 862 15.39 31.01 -3.41
C ARG A 862 15.14 31.92 -2.23
N TYR A 863 13.92 32.42 -2.06
CA TYR A 863 13.58 33.28 -0.94
C TYR A 863 13.79 32.59 0.41
N ILE A 864 13.36 31.32 0.55
CA ILE A 864 13.59 30.50 1.75
C ILE A 864 15.11 30.39 2.02
N TYR A 865 15.91 30.08 1.00
CA TYR A 865 17.36 29.97 1.11
C TYR A 865 18.02 31.29 1.57
N ASP A 866 17.67 32.40 0.91
CA ASP A 866 18.27 33.72 1.15
C ASP A 866 17.91 34.31 2.52
N HIS A 867 16.74 33.96 3.06
CA HIS A 867 16.23 34.52 4.31
C HIS A 867 16.44 33.61 5.53
N GLY A 868 17.12 32.48 5.34
CA GLY A 868 17.55 31.58 6.42
C GLY A 868 16.51 30.54 6.83
N GLY A 869 15.64 30.14 5.91
CA GLY A 869 14.82 28.94 6.05
C GLY A 869 15.65 27.66 5.94
N LYS A 870 15.22 26.59 6.60
CA LYS A 870 15.91 25.28 6.59
C LYS A 870 15.34 24.29 5.58
N GLY A 871 14.12 24.53 5.10
CA GLY A 871 13.46 23.74 4.07
C GLY A 871 12.07 24.30 3.78
N VAL A 872 11.40 23.77 2.76
CA VAL A 872 10.07 24.22 2.34
C VAL A 872 9.33 23.12 1.58
N THR A 873 8.04 22.98 1.87
CA THR A 873 7.09 22.18 1.09
C THR A 873 6.15 23.14 0.36
N VAL A 874 5.83 22.84 -0.90
CA VAL A 874 4.93 23.64 -1.72
C VAL A 874 3.68 22.84 -2.06
N TYR A 875 2.58 23.54 -2.32
CA TYR A 875 1.36 22.94 -2.84
C TYR A 875 0.69 23.91 -3.79
N ARG A 876 0.54 23.56 -5.06
CA ARG A 876 -0.21 24.37 -6.03
C ARG A 876 -1.62 23.79 -6.17
N ASP A 877 -2.64 24.65 -6.07
CA ASP A 877 -4.03 24.21 -6.22
C ASP A 877 -4.26 23.50 -7.56
N GLY A 878 -4.96 22.37 -7.52
CA GLY A 878 -5.20 21.52 -8.69
C GLY A 878 -4.06 20.57 -9.10
N THR A 879 -2.98 20.46 -8.33
CA THR A 879 -1.88 19.49 -8.60
C THR A 879 -2.12 18.09 -8.05
N ARG A 880 -3.13 17.90 -7.19
CA ARG A 880 -3.50 16.59 -6.62
C ARG A 880 -4.96 16.26 -6.93
N SER A 881 -5.24 15.00 -7.23
CA SER A 881 -6.57 14.50 -7.66
C SER A 881 -7.63 14.48 -6.55
N LYS A 882 -7.25 14.38 -5.27
CA LYS A 882 -8.17 14.42 -4.12
C LYS A 882 -7.86 15.58 -3.18
N GLN A 883 -8.87 16.41 -2.87
CA GLN A 883 -8.80 17.53 -1.92
C GLN A 883 -9.67 17.25 -0.68
N VAL A 884 -9.08 17.27 0.52
CA VAL A 884 -9.79 16.98 1.79
C VAL A 884 -10.71 18.13 2.22
N LEU A 885 -10.39 19.36 1.83
CA LEU A 885 -11.18 20.56 2.12
C LEU A 885 -11.28 21.39 0.83
N THR A 886 -12.49 21.78 0.43
CA THR A 886 -12.75 22.56 -0.78
C THR A 886 -13.85 23.59 -0.56
N THR A 887 -13.79 24.70 -1.29
CA THR A 887 -14.83 25.73 -1.32
C THR A 887 -15.74 25.66 -2.53
N ARG A 888 -15.44 24.78 -3.49
CA ARG A 888 -16.22 24.59 -4.72
C ARG A 888 -17.05 23.33 -4.61
N ALA A 889 -18.35 23.44 -4.87
CA ALA A 889 -19.27 22.31 -4.88
C ALA A 889 -18.85 21.26 -5.91
N GLN A 890 -18.38 21.69 -7.09
CA GLN A 890 -17.87 20.80 -8.14
C GLN A 890 -16.66 19.99 -7.68
N ASN A 891 -15.66 20.63 -7.05
CA ASN A 891 -14.47 19.93 -6.54
C ASN A 891 -14.79 18.99 -5.37
N ALA A 892 -15.90 19.23 -4.67
CA ALA A 892 -16.35 18.41 -3.56
C ALA A 892 -17.09 17.17 -4.08
N GLU A 893 -17.95 17.34 -5.09
CA GLU A 893 -18.52 16.25 -5.90
C GLU A 893 -17.38 15.39 -6.50
N TYR A 894 -16.37 16.01 -7.12
CA TYR A 894 -15.17 15.32 -7.63
C TYR A 894 -14.37 14.54 -6.56
N ALA A 895 -14.39 14.95 -5.29
CA ALA A 895 -13.63 14.29 -4.22
C ALA A 895 -14.35 13.06 -3.66
N ASP A 896 -15.67 13.00 -3.83
CA ASP A 896 -16.56 11.88 -3.49
C ASP A 896 -16.78 10.92 -4.66
N MET A 897 -16.47 11.37 -5.88
CA MET A 897 -16.53 10.59 -7.12
C MET A 897 -15.33 9.65 -7.29
N ASP A 898 -15.56 8.47 -7.86
CA ASP A 898 -14.48 7.64 -8.38
C ASP A 898 -13.89 8.23 -9.68
N GLU A 899 -12.78 7.67 -10.15
CA GLU A 899 -12.03 8.21 -11.29
C GLU A 899 -12.88 8.23 -12.59
N ASP A 900 -13.87 7.35 -12.70
CA ASP A 900 -14.75 7.24 -13.86
C ASP A 900 -15.84 8.33 -13.84
N GLU A 901 -16.48 8.58 -12.69
CA GLU A 901 -17.45 9.68 -12.52
C GLU A 901 -16.80 11.06 -12.72
N ALA A 902 -15.56 11.24 -12.27
CA ALA A 902 -14.80 12.46 -12.51
C ALA A 902 -14.54 12.69 -14.01
N ALA A 903 -14.20 11.63 -14.75
CA ALA A 903 -13.96 11.71 -16.18
C ALA A 903 -15.23 12.11 -16.96
N GLU A 904 -16.39 11.55 -16.61
CA GLU A 904 -17.68 11.90 -17.23
C GLU A 904 -18.05 13.37 -17.01
N MET A 905 -17.83 13.90 -15.80
CA MET A 905 -18.16 15.29 -15.48
C MET A 905 -17.25 16.32 -16.18
N ILE A 906 -15.98 15.95 -16.45
CA ILE A 906 -15.06 16.75 -17.30
C ILE A 906 -15.57 16.82 -18.74
N VAL A 907 -16.07 15.69 -19.27
CA VAL A 907 -16.67 15.63 -20.61
C VAL A 907 -17.92 16.52 -20.69
N GLU A 908 -18.78 16.49 -19.66
CA GLU A 908 -19.98 17.34 -19.60
C GLU A 908 -19.64 18.86 -19.50
N GLN A 909 -18.57 19.23 -18.79
CA GLN A 909 -18.08 20.60 -18.77
C GLN A 909 -17.52 21.05 -20.12
N ILE A 910 -16.79 20.17 -20.82
CA ILE A 910 -16.32 20.41 -22.18
C ILE A 910 -17.51 20.65 -23.12
N GLU A 911 -18.57 19.85 -23.00
CA GLU A 911 -19.82 20.06 -23.75
C GLU A 911 -20.50 21.38 -23.41
N THR A 912 -20.56 21.76 -22.13
CA THR A 912 -21.25 22.97 -21.68
C THR A 912 -20.54 24.26 -22.07
N VAL A 913 -19.20 24.30 -21.92
CA VAL A 913 -18.39 25.50 -22.13
C VAL A 913 -18.07 25.70 -23.61
N PHE A 914 -17.72 24.62 -24.30
CA PHE A 914 -17.27 24.69 -25.68
C PHE A 914 -18.34 24.25 -26.67
N GLY A 915 -19.43 23.62 -26.21
CA GLY A 915 -20.52 23.13 -27.07
C GLY A 915 -20.24 21.76 -27.67
N GLY A 916 -19.27 21.02 -27.10
CA GLY A 916 -18.84 19.70 -27.54
C GLY A 916 -17.31 19.56 -27.55
N PHE A 917 -16.83 18.32 -27.48
CA PHE A 917 -15.41 17.99 -27.53
C PHE A 917 -14.69 18.51 -28.79
N GLU A 918 -15.36 18.47 -29.94
CA GLU A 918 -14.84 19.03 -31.20
C GLU A 918 -14.59 20.54 -31.09
N ALA A 919 -15.50 21.29 -30.47
CA ALA A 919 -15.39 22.74 -30.33
C ALA A 919 -14.36 23.15 -29.27
N PHE A 920 -14.13 22.30 -28.27
CA PHE A 920 -13.04 22.44 -27.30
C PHE A 920 -11.68 22.27 -27.98
N ILE A 921 -11.50 21.19 -28.76
CA ILE A 921 -10.28 20.96 -29.54
C ILE A 921 -10.09 22.04 -30.61
N ASP A 922 -11.17 22.57 -31.18
CA ASP A 922 -11.13 23.64 -32.18
C ASP A 922 -10.89 25.05 -31.62
N HIS A 923 -10.95 25.22 -30.29
CA HIS A 923 -10.76 26.51 -29.65
C HIS A 923 -9.32 27.01 -29.83
N GLU A 924 -9.16 28.29 -30.17
CA GLU A 924 -7.87 28.85 -30.63
C GLU A 924 -6.77 28.73 -29.55
N GLU A 925 -7.14 28.84 -28.27
CA GLU A 925 -6.24 28.64 -27.11
C GLU A 925 -5.87 27.16 -26.91
N VAL A 926 -6.81 26.25 -27.12
CA VAL A 926 -6.61 24.79 -26.95
C VAL A 926 -5.78 24.23 -28.10
N LYS A 927 -5.99 24.68 -29.34
CA LYS A 927 -5.11 24.38 -30.50
C LYS A 927 -3.69 24.87 -30.32
N THR A 928 -3.53 26.05 -29.70
CA THR A 928 -2.22 26.62 -29.41
C THR A 928 -1.49 25.79 -28.35
N LEU A 929 -2.23 25.20 -27.40
CA LEU A 929 -1.69 24.30 -26.37
C LEU A 929 -1.38 22.89 -26.91
N LEU A 930 -2.21 22.37 -27.82
CA LEU A 930 -2.14 20.97 -28.28
C LEU A 930 -1.25 20.76 -29.50
N GLY A 931 -0.95 21.78 -30.31
CA GLY A 931 0.11 21.70 -31.33
C GLY A 931 -0.09 20.71 -32.50
N VAL A 932 -1.29 20.11 -32.69
CA VAL A 932 -1.55 19.12 -33.76
C VAL A 932 -2.78 19.48 -34.61
N ASP A 933 -2.71 19.20 -35.92
CA ASP A 933 -3.76 19.43 -36.93
C ASP A 933 -4.67 18.17 -37.05
N LEU A 934 -5.88 18.23 -36.47
CA LEU A 934 -6.79 17.09 -36.27
C LEU A 934 -8.02 17.18 -37.20
N GLU A 935 -7.93 16.58 -38.39
CA GLU A 935 -9.03 16.52 -39.39
C GLU A 935 -9.68 15.10 -39.48
N SER A 936 -9.48 14.20 -38.52
CA SER A 936 -9.79 12.76 -38.71
C SER A 936 -10.66 12.04 -37.66
N LEU A 937 -11.36 12.74 -36.76
CA LEU A 937 -12.20 12.08 -35.74
C LEU A 937 -13.61 12.66 -35.73
N GLU A 938 -14.55 11.98 -36.40
CA GLU A 938 -16.01 12.17 -36.23
C GLU A 938 -16.57 10.94 -35.48
N GLN A 939 -17.37 11.13 -34.43
CA GLN A 939 -18.23 10.09 -33.82
C GLN A 939 -19.68 10.59 -33.56
N PRO A 940 -20.69 9.68 -33.53
CA PRO A 940 -22.11 10.03 -33.61
C PRO A 940 -22.86 10.18 -32.26
N ASP A 941 -23.95 10.95 -32.29
CA ASP A 941 -24.76 11.49 -31.17
C ASP A 941 -25.88 10.51 -30.70
N TYR A 942 -25.85 10.04 -29.44
CA TYR A 942 -26.83 9.10 -28.84
C TYR A 942 -27.84 9.81 -27.93
N ALA A 943 -29.07 10.09 -28.38
CA ALA A 943 -30.16 10.51 -27.48
C ALA A 943 -31.63 10.41 -27.99
N GLU A 944 -31.90 10.16 -29.27
CA GLU A 944 -33.28 10.15 -29.79
C GLU A 944 -33.88 8.74 -29.97
N LYS A 945 -34.88 8.40 -29.14
CA LYS A 945 -35.63 7.13 -29.25
C LYS A 945 -36.27 6.96 -30.64
N ARG A 946 -35.75 6.01 -31.42
CA ARG A 946 -36.15 5.71 -32.80
C ARG A 946 -37.62 5.30 -32.91
N SER A 947 -38.31 5.81 -33.94
CA SER A 947 -39.73 5.51 -34.19
C SER A 947 -39.94 4.06 -34.64
N ARG A 948 -40.90 3.35 -34.03
CA ARG A 948 -41.17 1.93 -34.32
C ARG A 948 -41.82 1.74 -35.70
N PRO A 949 -41.26 0.91 -36.60
CA PRO A 949 -41.88 0.52 -37.87
C PRO A 949 -43.18 -0.31 -37.72
N ASP A 950 -44.00 -0.35 -38.78
CA ASP A 950 -45.28 -1.08 -38.80
C ASP A 950 -45.11 -2.62 -38.73
N ALA A 951 -43.96 -3.14 -39.16
CA ALA A 951 -43.61 -4.56 -39.08
C ALA A 951 -42.10 -4.72 -38.85
N LEU A 952 -41.74 -5.69 -38.00
CA LEU A 952 -40.36 -6.05 -37.66
C LEU A 952 -40.17 -7.56 -37.82
N ARG A 953 -38.93 -7.99 -38.06
CA ARG A 953 -38.53 -9.41 -38.07
C ARG A 953 -37.88 -9.72 -36.73
N GLY A 954 -38.04 -10.92 -36.21
CA GLY A 954 -37.45 -11.26 -34.93
C GLY A 954 -37.36 -12.76 -34.70
N VAL A 955 -36.50 -13.10 -33.74
CA VAL A 955 -36.20 -14.48 -33.34
C VAL A 955 -36.70 -14.69 -31.91
N SER A 956 -37.43 -15.78 -31.70
CA SER A 956 -37.94 -16.16 -30.39
C SER A 956 -37.17 -17.35 -29.84
N GLN A 957 -36.52 -17.15 -28.69
CA GLN A 957 -35.80 -18.16 -27.94
C GLN A 957 -36.64 -18.62 -26.73
N ARG A 958 -36.60 -19.91 -26.44
CA ARG A 958 -37.17 -20.48 -25.21
C ARG A 958 -36.03 -20.86 -24.28
N ILE A 959 -36.03 -20.32 -23.08
CA ILE A 959 -35.03 -20.59 -22.04
C ILE A 959 -35.74 -21.18 -20.81
N ASP A 960 -35.23 -22.31 -20.32
CA ASP A 960 -35.71 -22.93 -19.09
C ASP A 960 -35.13 -22.20 -17.87
N THR A 961 -36.01 -21.65 -17.01
CA THR A 961 -35.62 -20.91 -15.78
C THR A 961 -36.16 -21.62 -14.53
N GLY A 962 -35.64 -21.27 -13.34
CA GLY A 962 -36.11 -21.81 -12.06
C GLY A 962 -37.58 -21.47 -11.72
N TYR A 963 -38.21 -20.56 -12.47
CA TYR A 963 -39.59 -20.08 -12.25
C TYR A 963 -40.57 -20.49 -13.36
N GLY A 964 -40.10 -21.28 -14.34
CA GLY A 964 -40.89 -21.70 -15.50
C GLY A 964 -40.19 -21.39 -16.81
N LYS A 965 -40.86 -21.69 -17.92
CA LYS A 965 -40.29 -21.50 -19.26
C LYS A 965 -40.44 -20.05 -19.68
N LEU A 966 -39.31 -19.37 -19.92
CA LEU A 966 -39.26 -18.01 -20.43
C LEU A 966 -39.14 -18.04 -21.95
N TYR A 967 -39.93 -17.23 -22.63
CA TYR A 967 -39.85 -17.01 -24.07
C TYR A 967 -39.40 -15.57 -24.31
N VAL A 968 -38.20 -15.40 -24.86
CA VAL A 968 -37.59 -14.11 -25.19
C VAL A 968 -37.60 -13.92 -26.70
N THR A 969 -38.20 -12.85 -27.18
CA THR A 969 -38.31 -12.51 -28.61
C THR A 969 -37.59 -11.21 -28.88
N ILE A 970 -36.53 -11.27 -29.68
CA ILE A 970 -35.71 -10.13 -30.07
C ILE A 970 -36.07 -9.78 -31.51
N ASN A 971 -36.50 -8.54 -31.75
CA ASN A 971 -36.84 -8.05 -33.08
C ASN A 971 -35.78 -7.07 -33.58
N GLU A 972 -35.49 -7.15 -34.87
CA GLU A 972 -34.51 -6.36 -35.59
C GLU A 972 -35.13 -5.19 -36.34
N ASP A 973 -34.35 -4.11 -36.49
CA ASP A 973 -34.68 -3.01 -37.38
C ASP A 973 -34.40 -3.33 -38.87
N GLY A 974 -34.52 -2.33 -39.73
CA GLY A 974 -34.29 -2.49 -41.18
C GLY A 974 -32.84 -2.78 -41.58
N GLU A 975 -31.89 -2.63 -40.65
CA GLU A 975 -30.45 -2.80 -40.84
C GLU A 975 -29.93 -4.09 -40.16
N GLY A 976 -30.81 -4.86 -39.52
CA GLY A 976 -30.45 -6.12 -38.86
C GLY A 976 -29.93 -5.95 -37.43
N ARG A 977 -30.10 -4.75 -36.83
CA ARG A 977 -29.69 -4.49 -35.44
C ARG A 977 -30.83 -4.79 -34.46
N PRO A 978 -30.54 -5.28 -33.24
CA PRO A 978 -31.57 -5.45 -32.20
C PRO A 978 -32.31 -4.14 -31.95
N PHE A 979 -33.64 -4.20 -31.96
CA PHE A 979 -34.50 -3.02 -31.87
C PHE A 979 -35.51 -3.09 -30.73
N GLU A 980 -36.13 -4.25 -30.48
CA GLU A 980 -37.04 -4.41 -29.33
C GLU A 980 -37.09 -5.86 -28.84
N LEU A 981 -37.29 -6.03 -27.53
CA LEU A 981 -37.31 -7.33 -26.86
C LEU A 981 -38.63 -7.56 -26.11
N PHE A 982 -39.25 -8.72 -26.30
CA PHE A 982 -40.41 -9.17 -25.53
C PHE A 982 -40.08 -10.44 -24.76
N ALA A 983 -40.43 -10.48 -23.47
CA ALA A 983 -40.27 -11.68 -22.65
C ALA A 983 -41.61 -12.10 -22.02
N ASN A 984 -41.89 -13.41 -21.99
CA ASN A 984 -43.10 -13.95 -21.37
C ASN A 984 -42.81 -15.31 -20.70
N ILE A 985 -43.27 -15.49 -19.47
CA ILE A 985 -42.99 -16.68 -18.66
C ILE A 985 -44.26 -17.53 -18.44
N GLY A 986 -44.20 -18.83 -18.74
CA GLY A 986 -45.33 -19.75 -18.64
C GLY A 986 -45.53 -20.34 -17.24
N HIS A 987 -46.77 -20.30 -16.72
CA HIS A 987 -47.23 -20.90 -15.46
C HIS A 987 -46.71 -20.28 -14.13
N SER A 988 -46.23 -19.04 -14.14
CA SER A 988 -45.94 -18.28 -12.92
C SER A 988 -47.15 -17.42 -12.49
N GLY A 989 -47.31 -17.20 -11.18
CA GLY A 989 -48.35 -16.33 -10.64
C GLY A 989 -48.19 -14.86 -11.08
N GLY A 990 -49.19 -14.01 -10.82
CA GLY A 990 -49.29 -12.66 -11.39
C GLY A 990 -48.09 -11.73 -11.13
N PHE A 991 -47.35 -11.93 -10.03
CA PHE A 991 -46.17 -11.12 -9.67
C PHE A 991 -45.01 -11.30 -10.66
N THR A 992 -44.52 -12.52 -10.86
CA THR A 992 -43.37 -12.82 -11.74
C THR A 992 -43.60 -12.38 -13.18
N ASN A 993 -44.84 -12.49 -13.67
CA ASN A 993 -45.17 -12.08 -15.03
C ASN A 993 -45.11 -10.54 -15.20
N SER A 994 -45.52 -9.78 -14.17
CA SER A 994 -45.45 -8.31 -14.20
C SER A 994 -44.02 -7.76 -14.20
N PHE A 995 -43.10 -8.39 -13.47
CA PHE A 995 -41.67 -8.03 -13.48
C PHE A 995 -41.01 -8.35 -14.82
N THR A 996 -41.29 -9.54 -15.37
CA THR A 996 -40.76 -9.97 -16.68
C THR A 996 -41.20 -9.01 -17.79
N GLU A 997 -42.45 -8.55 -17.77
CA GLU A 997 -42.97 -7.58 -18.74
C GLU A 997 -42.35 -6.19 -18.58
N ALA A 998 -42.12 -5.74 -17.33
CA ALA A 998 -41.48 -4.46 -17.06
C ALA A 998 -40.03 -4.43 -17.55
N LEU A 999 -39.26 -5.48 -17.26
CA LEU A 999 -37.87 -5.63 -17.68
C LEU A 999 -37.74 -5.57 -19.22
N ALA A 1000 -38.56 -6.33 -19.94
CA ALA A 1000 -38.54 -6.34 -21.40
C ALA A 1000 -38.87 -4.97 -22.03
N LYS A 1001 -39.73 -4.16 -21.39
CA LYS A 1001 -40.08 -2.80 -21.84
C LYS A 1001 -38.94 -1.80 -21.66
N VAL A 1002 -38.15 -1.94 -20.59
CA VAL A 1002 -36.97 -1.11 -20.33
C VAL A 1002 -35.89 -1.43 -21.36
N ILE A 1003 -35.57 -2.70 -21.55
CA ILE A 1003 -34.59 -3.16 -22.57
C ILE A 1003 -35.01 -2.69 -23.98
N SER A 1004 -36.29 -2.84 -24.33
CA SER A 1004 -36.80 -2.32 -25.61
C SER A 1004 -36.70 -0.81 -25.76
N THR A 1005 -36.62 -0.06 -24.67
CA THR A 1005 -36.43 1.39 -24.72
C THR A 1005 -34.96 1.74 -24.88
N ALA A 1006 -34.06 1.03 -24.20
CA ALA A 1006 -32.61 1.17 -24.35
C ALA A 1006 -32.18 0.87 -25.80
N LEU A 1007 -32.57 -0.28 -26.36
CA LEU A 1007 -32.27 -0.65 -27.75
C LEU A 1007 -32.79 0.36 -28.77
N ARG A 1008 -33.96 0.96 -28.52
CA ARG A 1008 -34.51 2.00 -29.41
C ARG A 1008 -33.82 3.35 -29.28
N SER A 1009 -33.04 3.54 -28.24
CA SER A 1009 -32.23 4.74 -28.00
C SER A 1009 -30.77 4.51 -28.37
N GLU A 1010 -30.49 3.42 -29.10
CA GLU A 1010 -29.17 3.06 -29.64
C GLU A 1010 -28.11 2.71 -28.58
N VAL A 1011 -28.52 2.40 -27.35
CA VAL A 1011 -27.64 1.78 -26.33
C VAL A 1011 -27.08 0.47 -26.88
N ASP A 1012 -25.79 0.24 -26.66
CA ASP A 1012 -25.11 -0.97 -27.15
C ASP A 1012 -25.78 -2.22 -26.56
N PRO A 1013 -26.25 -3.16 -27.39
CA PRO A 1013 -26.85 -4.39 -26.90
C PRO A 1013 -25.90 -5.28 -26.07
N TYR A 1014 -24.57 -5.15 -26.18
CA TYR A 1014 -23.62 -5.88 -25.34
C TYR A 1014 -23.59 -5.35 -23.90
N GLU A 1015 -23.60 -4.02 -23.70
CA GLU A 1015 -23.72 -3.42 -22.36
C GLU A 1015 -25.00 -3.89 -21.64
N ILE A 1016 -26.11 -3.96 -22.36
CA ILE A 1016 -27.38 -4.49 -21.80
C ILE A 1016 -27.23 -5.97 -21.41
N VAL A 1017 -26.40 -6.74 -22.10
CA VAL A 1017 -26.15 -8.15 -21.77
C VAL A 1017 -25.34 -8.27 -20.48
N ASP A 1018 -24.30 -7.45 -20.34
CA ASP A 1018 -23.39 -7.48 -19.19
C ASP A 1018 -24.12 -7.13 -17.90
N GLU A 1019 -25.00 -6.13 -17.94
CA GLU A 1019 -25.85 -5.74 -16.81
C GLU A 1019 -26.86 -6.83 -16.39
N LEU A 1020 -27.23 -7.73 -17.31
CA LEU A 1020 -28.26 -8.74 -17.05
C LEU A 1020 -27.68 -10.10 -16.66
N LYS A 1021 -26.54 -10.49 -17.23
CA LYS A 1021 -25.92 -11.81 -17.00
C LYS A 1021 -25.34 -11.89 -15.58
N GLY A 1022 -25.42 -13.07 -14.97
CA GLY A 1022 -24.93 -13.31 -13.61
C GLY A 1022 -25.88 -12.87 -12.49
N THR A 1023 -26.94 -12.10 -12.79
CA THR A 1023 -27.95 -11.73 -11.80
C THR A 1023 -28.56 -12.98 -11.16
N ARG A 1024 -28.47 -13.13 -9.82
CA ARG A 1024 -28.87 -14.35 -9.12
C ARG A 1024 -30.27 -14.30 -8.52
N SER A 1025 -30.92 -15.47 -8.48
CA SER A 1025 -32.17 -15.69 -7.75
C SER A 1025 -32.13 -17.04 -7.02
N PRO A 1026 -32.97 -17.27 -5.99
CA PRO A 1026 -32.94 -18.50 -5.19
C PRO A 1026 -33.20 -19.80 -5.98
N LYS A 1027 -33.77 -19.73 -7.18
CA LYS A 1027 -34.02 -20.90 -8.04
C LYS A 1027 -33.23 -20.78 -9.34
N VAL A 1028 -32.18 -21.58 -9.42
CA VAL A 1028 -31.37 -21.76 -10.63
C VAL A 1028 -31.94 -22.88 -11.50
N ALA A 1029 -31.75 -22.78 -12.82
CA ALA A 1029 -32.04 -23.83 -13.78
C ALA A 1029 -30.84 -24.01 -14.73
N TRP A 1030 -30.93 -25.01 -15.60
CA TRP A 1030 -29.95 -25.24 -16.66
C TRP A 1030 -30.68 -25.27 -18.00
N ASP A 1031 -30.19 -24.51 -18.98
CA ASP A 1031 -30.72 -24.47 -20.35
C ASP A 1031 -29.58 -24.60 -21.36
N LYS A 1032 -29.65 -25.65 -22.20
CA LYS A 1032 -28.63 -25.97 -23.23
C LYS A 1032 -27.18 -26.05 -22.71
N GLY A 1033 -26.99 -26.48 -21.46
CA GLY A 1033 -25.66 -26.64 -20.85
C GLY A 1033 -25.14 -25.39 -20.12
N GLU A 1034 -25.92 -24.31 -20.11
CA GLU A 1034 -25.61 -23.08 -19.36
C GLU A 1034 -26.51 -22.99 -18.12
N GLN A 1035 -25.92 -22.56 -17.00
CA GLN A 1035 -26.66 -22.32 -15.76
C GLN A 1035 -27.38 -20.98 -15.84
N ILE A 1036 -28.70 -21.00 -15.66
CA ILE A 1036 -29.56 -19.82 -15.66
C ILE A 1036 -29.91 -19.48 -14.22
N ASN A 1037 -29.37 -18.37 -13.73
CA ASN A 1037 -29.43 -17.98 -12.32
C ASN A 1037 -30.70 -17.22 -11.94
N SER A 1038 -31.33 -16.54 -12.90
CA SER A 1038 -32.56 -15.76 -12.70
C SER A 1038 -33.29 -15.47 -14.02
N ILE A 1039 -34.40 -14.72 -13.96
CA ILE A 1039 -35.11 -14.25 -15.16
C ILE A 1039 -34.31 -13.16 -15.91
N PRO A 1040 -33.73 -12.14 -15.25
CA PRO A 1040 -32.79 -11.20 -15.91
C PRO A 1040 -31.62 -11.92 -16.60
N ASP A 1041 -30.95 -12.83 -15.90
CA ASP A 1041 -29.84 -13.63 -16.44
C ASP A 1041 -30.28 -14.47 -17.65
N ALA A 1042 -31.51 -15.00 -17.62
CA ALA A 1042 -32.10 -15.67 -18.78
C ALA A 1042 -32.30 -14.73 -19.98
N VAL A 1043 -32.71 -13.47 -19.76
CA VAL A 1043 -32.88 -12.47 -20.83
C VAL A 1043 -31.51 -12.07 -21.40
N GLY A 1044 -30.52 -11.80 -20.54
CA GLY A 1044 -29.15 -11.50 -20.94
C GLY A 1044 -28.52 -12.65 -21.72
N THR A 1045 -28.69 -13.89 -21.26
CA THR A 1045 -28.24 -15.10 -21.98
C THR A 1045 -28.92 -15.23 -23.36
N ALA A 1046 -30.21 -14.91 -23.48
CA ALA A 1046 -30.88 -14.92 -24.78
C ALA A 1046 -30.32 -13.85 -25.72
N MET A 1047 -30.05 -12.66 -25.21
CA MET A 1047 -29.46 -11.56 -25.99
C MET A 1047 -28.04 -11.89 -26.43
N TRP A 1048 -27.19 -12.41 -25.53
CA TRP A 1048 -25.85 -12.91 -25.86
C TRP A 1048 -25.89 -13.95 -27.00
N ARG A 1049 -26.72 -14.98 -26.86
CA ARG A 1049 -26.88 -16.01 -27.89
C ARG A 1049 -27.38 -15.44 -29.22
N TYR A 1050 -28.10 -14.34 -29.19
CA TYR A 1050 -28.56 -13.67 -30.41
C TYR A 1050 -27.44 -12.85 -31.06
N LEU A 1051 -26.67 -12.11 -30.28
CA LEU A 1051 -25.55 -11.28 -30.77
C LEU A 1051 -24.41 -12.14 -31.33
N GLU A 1052 -24.13 -13.28 -30.69
CA GLU A 1052 -23.10 -14.25 -31.10
C GLU A 1052 -23.60 -15.27 -32.15
N ASP A 1053 -24.79 -15.09 -32.70
CA ASP A 1053 -25.42 -15.98 -33.71
C ASP A 1053 -25.54 -17.47 -33.23
N GLU A 1054 -25.59 -17.69 -31.91
CA GLU A 1054 -25.72 -18.99 -31.24
C GLU A 1054 -27.18 -19.40 -30.94
N VAL A 1055 -28.17 -18.74 -31.52
CA VAL A 1055 -29.60 -18.99 -31.21
C VAL A 1055 -30.01 -20.47 -31.44
N ASP A 1056 -29.45 -21.08 -32.47
CA ASP A 1056 -29.72 -22.47 -32.88
C ASP A 1056 -28.89 -23.52 -32.11
N LYS A 1057 -28.17 -23.13 -31.04
CA LYS A 1057 -27.38 -24.04 -30.19
C LYS A 1057 -28.24 -25.25 -29.78
N PRO A 1058 -27.86 -26.49 -30.14
CA PRO A 1058 -28.65 -27.68 -29.83
C PRO A 1058 -28.56 -28.00 -28.33
N TYR A 1059 -29.60 -28.63 -27.77
CA TYR A 1059 -29.42 -29.29 -26.47
C TYR A 1059 -28.36 -30.39 -26.65
N PRO A 1060 -27.34 -30.48 -25.78
CA PRO A 1060 -26.35 -31.54 -25.88
C PRO A 1060 -27.08 -32.90 -25.88
N GLN A 1061 -26.85 -33.70 -26.93
CA GLN A 1061 -27.40 -35.06 -26.98
C GLN A 1061 -26.72 -35.85 -25.86
N GLN A 1062 -27.51 -36.31 -24.88
CA GLN A 1062 -27.07 -37.42 -24.04
C GLN A 1062 -26.97 -38.64 -24.93
N GLU A 1063 -25.77 -38.99 -25.37
CA GLU A 1063 -25.50 -40.32 -25.93
C GLU A 1063 -25.74 -41.34 -24.83
N THR A 1064 -26.66 -42.28 -25.07
CA THR A 1064 -26.83 -43.43 -24.19
C THR A 1064 -25.76 -44.46 -24.50
N LEU A 1065 -25.28 -45.16 -23.46
CA LEU A 1065 -24.19 -46.14 -23.49
C LEU A 1065 -24.32 -47.27 -24.54
N ASP A 1066 -25.46 -47.43 -25.20
CA ASP A 1066 -25.70 -48.44 -26.25
C ASP A 1066 -25.30 -47.96 -27.67
N GLU A 1067 -25.10 -46.66 -27.92
CA GLU A 1067 -24.83 -46.11 -29.27
C GLU A 1067 -23.34 -46.15 -29.69
N ILE A 1068 -22.41 -46.51 -28.78
CA ILE A 1068 -20.97 -46.60 -29.07
C ILE A 1068 -20.53 -48.02 -29.53
N GLU A 1069 -21.32 -49.07 -29.31
CA GLU A 1069 -20.93 -50.46 -29.68
C GLU A 1069 -21.40 -50.93 -31.07
N GLY A 1070 -21.96 -50.05 -31.91
CA GLY A 1070 -22.84 -50.44 -33.01
C GLY A 1070 -22.42 -50.22 -34.47
N GLU A 1071 -21.23 -49.73 -34.82
CA GLU A 1071 -20.83 -49.57 -36.24
C GLU A 1071 -19.77 -50.57 -36.71
N ALA A 1072 -20.16 -51.85 -36.67
CA ALA A 1072 -19.71 -52.87 -37.62
C ALA A 1072 -20.85 -53.82 -37.99
N GLY A 1073 -21.62 -53.49 -39.04
CA GLY A 1073 -22.35 -54.49 -39.82
C GLY A 1073 -23.86 -54.30 -40.00
N SER A 1074 -24.21 -53.81 -41.20
CA SER A 1074 -25.45 -53.97 -41.97
C SER A 1074 -26.62 -54.83 -41.43
N GLY A 1075 -27.80 -54.19 -41.37
CA GLY A 1075 -29.00 -54.59 -42.13
C GLY A 1075 -30.14 -55.33 -41.39
N ALA A 1076 -31.29 -54.66 -41.21
CA ALA A 1076 -32.63 -55.06 -41.68
C ALA A 1076 -33.76 -54.24 -41.00
N GLU A 1077 -34.85 -54.06 -41.75
CA GLU A 1077 -36.07 -53.27 -41.49
C GLU A 1077 -36.91 -53.73 -40.28
N GLU A 1078 -37.65 -52.81 -39.64
CA GLU A 1078 -39.13 -52.63 -39.71
C GLU A 1078 -39.76 -52.07 -38.40
N THR A 1079 -40.93 -51.45 -38.54
CA THR A 1079 -41.59 -50.42 -37.69
C THR A 1079 -42.42 -50.90 -36.47
N VAL A 1080 -42.37 -50.13 -35.35
CA VAL A 1080 -43.44 -49.53 -34.45
C VAL A 1080 -44.69 -50.39 -34.11
N PRO A 1081 -45.18 -50.54 -32.84
CA PRO A 1081 -45.92 -49.46 -32.14
C PRO A 1081 -46.02 -49.39 -30.59
N GLU A 1082 -46.54 -48.22 -30.17
CA GLU A 1082 -47.06 -47.73 -28.88
C GLU A 1082 -47.69 -48.76 -27.91
N GLN A 1083 -47.47 -48.56 -26.59
CA GLN A 1083 -48.48 -48.15 -25.59
C GLN A 1083 -47.91 -48.26 -24.15
N GLY A 1084 -48.02 -47.20 -23.36
CA GLY A 1084 -47.86 -47.26 -21.89
C GLY A 1084 -48.97 -48.11 -21.24
N PRO A 1085 -48.80 -48.54 -19.97
CA PRO A 1085 -49.39 -47.75 -18.88
C PRO A 1085 -48.71 -47.87 -17.48
N GLU A 1086 -48.83 -46.78 -16.71
CA GLU A 1086 -49.26 -46.62 -15.29
C GLU A 1086 -49.04 -47.68 -14.17
N PRO A 1087 -49.09 -47.25 -12.87
CA PRO A 1087 -48.24 -47.70 -11.76
C PRO A 1087 -48.95 -48.60 -10.73
N ASP A 1088 -48.22 -49.06 -9.69
CA ASP A 1088 -48.87 -49.58 -8.46
C ASP A 1088 -48.05 -49.40 -7.17
N GLY A 1089 -48.56 -48.53 -6.29
CA GLY A 1089 -48.83 -48.70 -4.85
C GLY A 1089 -47.78 -49.19 -3.82
N GLY A 1090 -47.58 -48.37 -2.76
CA GLY A 1090 -47.80 -48.86 -1.37
C GLY A 1090 -46.84 -48.50 -0.22
N ALA A 1091 -47.11 -47.36 0.44
CA ALA A 1091 -47.18 -47.10 1.91
C ALA A 1091 -45.95 -47.16 2.88
N ALA A 1092 -45.66 -45.95 3.42
CA ALA A 1092 -45.57 -45.53 4.84
C ALA A 1092 -44.27 -45.66 5.67
N ALA A 1093 -43.66 -44.50 6.01
CA ALA A 1093 -43.48 -43.99 7.38
C ALA A 1093 -43.08 -42.49 7.36
N GLU A 1094 -43.76 -41.66 8.16
CA GLU A 1094 -43.56 -40.21 8.31
C GLU A 1094 -42.33 -39.84 9.15
N VAL A 1095 -41.55 -38.86 8.67
CA VAL A 1095 -40.77 -37.90 9.49
C VAL A 1095 -41.01 -36.53 8.85
N GLY A 1096 -41.64 -35.61 9.59
CA GLY A 1096 -42.12 -34.31 9.07
C GLY A 1096 -40.99 -33.36 8.67
N SER A 1097 -41.12 -32.77 7.47
CA SER A 1097 -40.11 -31.96 6.79
C SER A 1097 -40.40 -30.46 6.87
N LYS A 1098 -39.34 -29.66 7.12
CA LYS A 1098 -39.26 -28.18 7.11
C LYS A 1098 -39.87 -27.44 5.89
N ALA A 1099 -40.22 -28.14 4.82
CA ALA A 1099 -40.69 -27.52 3.58
C ALA A 1099 -42.10 -26.92 3.62
N ASP A 1100 -42.95 -27.35 4.56
CA ASP A 1100 -44.39 -27.03 4.53
C ASP A 1100 -44.71 -25.61 5.05
N SER A 1101 -43.87 -25.05 5.95
CA SER A 1101 -44.08 -23.71 6.51
C SER A 1101 -43.77 -22.60 5.51
N THR A 1102 -42.68 -22.74 4.74
CA THR A 1102 -42.27 -21.76 3.72
C THR A 1102 -43.32 -21.65 2.61
N GLN A 1103 -43.89 -22.79 2.19
CA GLN A 1103 -44.93 -22.80 1.15
C GLN A 1103 -46.21 -22.09 1.62
N SER A 1104 -46.59 -22.26 2.90
CA SER A 1104 -47.79 -21.61 3.44
C SER A 1104 -47.71 -20.08 3.51
N LEU A 1105 -46.51 -19.50 3.71
CA LEU A 1105 -46.27 -18.06 3.68
C LEU A 1105 -46.36 -17.50 2.25
N ILE A 1106 -45.75 -18.22 1.30
CA ILE A 1106 -45.81 -17.88 -0.12
C ILE A 1106 -47.25 -17.94 -0.65
N ASP A 1107 -48.02 -18.96 -0.25
CA ASP A 1107 -49.42 -19.12 -0.65
C ASP A 1107 -50.34 -18.02 -0.07
N ALA A 1108 -49.95 -17.43 1.07
CA ALA A 1108 -50.62 -16.27 1.67
C ALA A 1108 -50.18 -14.93 1.05
N GLY A 1109 -49.20 -14.93 0.15
CA GLY A 1109 -48.65 -13.73 -0.48
C GLY A 1109 -47.68 -12.95 0.40
N GLU A 1110 -47.15 -13.58 1.45
CA GLU A 1110 -46.26 -12.97 2.45
C GLU A 1110 -44.81 -13.40 2.20
N SER A 1111 -43.84 -12.54 2.58
CA SER A 1111 -42.41 -12.87 2.43
C SER A 1111 -41.99 -13.99 3.41
N PRO A 1112 -41.38 -15.08 2.94
CA PRO A 1112 -40.87 -16.15 3.79
C PRO A 1112 -39.53 -15.81 4.47
N GLU A 1113 -38.92 -14.68 4.13
CA GLU A 1113 -37.62 -14.25 4.63
C GLU A 1113 -37.75 -13.43 5.91
N CYS A 1114 -36.88 -13.70 6.90
CA CYS A 1114 -36.82 -12.91 8.13
C CYS A 1114 -36.21 -11.53 7.87
N PRO A 1115 -36.91 -10.43 8.20
CA PRO A 1115 -36.40 -9.09 7.97
C PRO A 1115 -35.22 -8.72 8.88
N GLU A 1116 -34.96 -9.49 9.95
CA GLU A 1116 -33.84 -9.21 10.86
C GLU A 1116 -32.57 -9.99 10.49
N CYS A 1117 -32.68 -11.22 9.98
CA CYS A 1117 -31.50 -12.08 9.74
C CYS A 1117 -31.45 -12.75 8.36
N GLY A 1118 -32.38 -12.46 7.46
CA GLY A 1118 -32.44 -13.07 6.12
C GLY A 1118 -32.76 -14.57 6.11
N SER A 1119 -32.98 -15.19 7.27
CA SER A 1119 -33.29 -16.62 7.35
C SER A 1119 -34.67 -16.94 6.78
N MET A 1120 -34.75 -18.00 5.98
CA MET A 1120 -35.98 -18.57 5.43
C MET A 1120 -36.77 -19.43 6.42
N ASP A 1121 -36.34 -19.52 7.69
CA ASP A 1121 -37.00 -20.29 8.75
C ASP A 1121 -38.10 -19.46 9.48
N LEU A 1122 -38.83 -18.62 8.73
CA LEU A 1122 -40.01 -17.91 9.24
C LEU A 1122 -41.24 -18.83 9.24
N TYR A 1123 -42.03 -18.81 10.31
CA TYR A 1123 -43.26 -19.59 10.39
C TYR A 1123 -44.33 -18.88 11.21
N TYR A 1124 -45.61 -19.23 10.99
CA TYR A 1124 -46.71 -18.73 11.79
C TYR A 1124 -46.93 -19.60 13.03
N SER A 1125 -46.95 -18.96 14.20
CA SER A 1125 -47.33 -19.58 15.47
C SER A 1125 -48.24 -18.64 16.25
N GLU A 1126 -49.39 -19.14 16.69
CA GLU A 1126 -50.32 -18.42 17.59
C GLU A 1126 -50.73 -17.00 17.12
N GLY A 1127 -50.74 -16.74 15.80
CA GLY A 1127 -51.10 -15.44 15.21
C GLY A 1127 -49.90 -14.49 14.99
N CYS A 1128 -48.69 -14.95 15.27
CA CYS A 1128 -47.45 -14.21 15.07
C CYS A 1128 -46.54 -14.93 14.06
N LYS A 1129 -45.86 -14.16 13.20
CA LYS A 1129 -44.71 -14.63 12.43
C LYS A 1129 -43.54 -14.72 13.38
N THR A 1130 -42.83 -15.86 13.41
CA THR A 1130 -41.66 -16.06 14.27
C THR A 1130 -40.53 -16.67 13.45
N CYS A 1131 -39.31 -16.16 13.63
CA CYS A 1131 -38.09 -16.73 13.05
C CYS A 1131 -37.48 -17.77 14.00
N GLN A 1132 -37.21 -18.99 13.53
CA GLN A 1132 -36.51 -19.98 14.35
C GLN A 1132 -35.02 -19.68 14.54
N ALA A 1133 -34.40 -18.93 13.64
CA ALA A 1133 -32.96 -18.67 13.65
C ALA A 1133 -32.57 -17.61 14.69
N CYS A 1134 -33.23 -16.44 14.68
CA CYS A 1134 -32.91 -15.34 15.60
C CYS A 1134 -33.97 -15.09 16.68
N GLY A 1135 -35.14 -15.73 16.60
CA GLY A 1135 -36.23 -15.53 17.56
C GLY A 1135 -37.09 -14.28 17.32
N TRP A 1136 -36.85 -13.54 16.23
CA TRP A 1136 -37.68 -12.41 15.80
C TRP A 1136 -39.15 -12.80 15.73
N SER A 1137 -40.06 -11.94 16.23
CA SER A 1137 -41.50 -12.20 16.12
C SER A 1137 -42.32 -10.94 15.84
N GLU A 1138 -43.28 -11.05 14.92
CA GLU A 1138 -44.23 -10.00 14.57
C GLU A 1138 -45.66 -10.55 14.61
N CYS A 1139 -46.46 -10.04 15.54
CA CYS A 1139 -47.87 -10.41 15.71
C CYS A 1139 -48.77 -9.45 14.96
N SER A 1140 -49.80 -9.99 14.30
CA SER A 1140 -50.81 -9.19 13.57
C SER A 1140 -51.96 -8.71 14.45
#